data_AF-A0A651F8H6-F1
#
_entry.id   AF-A0A651F8H6-F1
#
_cell.length_a   1.000
_cell.length_b   1.000
_cell.length_c   1.000
_cell.angle_alpha   90.00
_cell.angle_beta   90.00
_cell.angle_gamma   90.00
#
_symmetry.space_group_name_H-M   'P 1'
#
loop_
_entity.id
_entity.type
_entity.pdbx_description
1 polymer ?
#
loop_
_entity_poly.entity_id
_entity_poly.type
_entity_poly.pdbx_seq_one_letter_code
_entity_poly.pdbx_strand_id
1 'polypeptide(L)'
;MAGPLKRITNIFRRHGDKNTVPKKLAIILVQDALGVQRDMEAIIKALNKKEKNASGVRIFEYGDKFSQNLARHRGDPKTVPDLFFLDSGGAGQKLGAEIAEWFAKHRPDSPAPSIYYLSLSTSMAIREAAHLETTHPQVKTGAVSETELHLVKAYLAGKNDKTIFAGCDTDNLRRALNERLGLDLPLDVDQDRHNALNRDYQRARQGSVFNAWRDGKMSAAEAINSWRSYVMTLTETLQTGLYKLQKRDVETDAAFYQNTGFPVKGTAVFTREAVENWPQDRKDRPVLIMQSYDPDIVPLLDSGKLGGLVVCGPYLAAHLALLCEANKVSGVFGLIPRDQGAVPAGEFNEMAKSHLAPYFSTAETEINGSVLKEGQEIILGAGRNGIVFKPENIKELRGELENDRQEPSYDDVYGYEYEGELRQLQECFRAFFKEHNIRLHNIKANADTEANPFLRLAQGIGLIRTEQIAAGSAEQSAALRRVLLDGAAESYDLLASSMKTGYRSFMYRLNENYPVKFRLFDLSPKELLGREDQKQFHERYGRMDIHGGAALETWPQLYRTQAKAVFDAYKSANPYTQQPLQIMMPAVRTEQDVTTVKTMIAEEAAKAEMPENRYSFGVMIETLDSCGNAAEIIPHCDFISFGTNDLTQQVLDIPRDDLRARARYEDKHGYDPYKKLAPDVLEHIRDVCTVARSIKPDIEIDICGNQASDPKTALQLFDAGVDNLSVAPSQENMRALPFLLNYLLFDRHAPESRNLTAHKTKKHDIPHSK
;
A
#
# COMPACT_ATOMS: atom_id res chain seq x y z
N MET A 1 -25.28 -51.74 37.78
CA MET A 1 -23.95 -51.15 38.07
C MET A 1 -24.15 -49.69 38.46
N ALA A 2 -23.96 -49.38 39.73
CA ALA A 2 -24.11 -48.06 40.32
C ALA A 2 -22.73 -47.50 40.69
N GLY A 3 -22.50 -46.22 40.40
CA GLY A 3 -21.28 -45.45 40.74
C GLY A 3 -20.46 -45.11 39.49
N PRO A 4 -20.28 -43.82 39.11
CA PRO A 4 -19.83 -42.72 39.97
C PRO A 4 -20.55 -41.36 39.76
N LEU A 5 -21.87 -41.34 39.55
CA LEU A 5 -22.65 -40.09 39.35
C LEU A 5 -23.10 -39.36 40.65
N LYS A 6 -22.70 -39.85 41.84
CA LYS A 6 -23.12 -39.30 43.15
C LYS A 6 -22.06 -38.43 43.87
N ARG A 7 -20.95 -38.06 43.23
CA ARG A 7 -19.89 -37.24 43.86
C ARG A 7 -19.86 -35.76 43.49
N ILE A 8 -20.63 -35.29 42.52
CA ILE A 8 -20.55 -33.89 42.06
C ILE A 8 -21.65 -32.99 42.65
N THR A 9 -22.76 -33.56 43.13
CA THR A 9 -23.87 -32.78 43.73
C THR A 9 -23.70 -32.49 45.22
N ASN A 10 -22.76 -33.13 45.92
CA ASN A 10 -22.60 -32.97 47.37
C ASN A 10 -21.56 -31.93 47.81
N ILE A 11 -20.84 -31.27 46.89
CA ILE A 11 -19.91 -30.19 47.25
C ILE A 11 -20.64 -28.86 47.52
N PHE A 12 -21.89 -28.71 47.07
CA PHE A 12 -22.69 -27.50 47.32
C PHE A 12 -23.48 -27.50 48.63
N ARG A 13 -23.48 -28.60 49.42
CA ARG A 13 -24.37 -28.72 50.59
C ARG A 13 -23.68 -28.83 51.94
N ARG A 14 -22.35 -28.76 52.02
CA ARG A 14 -21.63 -28.79 53.30
C ARG A 14 -20.54 -27.71 53.32
N HIS A 15 -20.94 -26.50 53.64
CA HIS A 15 -20.25 -25.65 54.61
C HIS A 15 -21.22 -24.51 54.95
N GLY A 16 -21.94 -24.71 56.05
CA GLY A 16 -22.61 -23.61 56.72
C GLY A 16 -21.55 -22.77 57.40
N ASP A 17 -21.31 -21.59 56.87
CA ASP A 17 -21.09 -20.42 57.69
C ASP A 17 -21.87 -19.26 57.06
N LYS A 18 -22.80 -18.69 57.83
CA LYS A 18 -23.89 -17.84 57.30
C LYS A 18 -23.51 -16.37 57.14
N ASN A 19 -22.26 -15.95 57.39
CA ASN A 19 -21.90 -14.52 57.44
C ASN A 19 -20.70 -14.07 56.58
N THR A 20 -20.20 -14.88 55.66
CA THR A 20 -19.23 -14.41 54.65
C THR A 20 -19.73 -14.72 53.25
N VAL A 21 -20.18 -13.69 52.55
CA VAL A 21 -20.51 -13.77 51.11
C VAL A 21 -19.25 -14.27 50.39
N PRO A 22 -19.26 -15.43 49.71
CA PRO A 22 -18.10 -15.84 48.95
C PRO A 22 -18.05 -14.94 47.70
N LYS A 23 -17.13 -13.97 47.68
CA LYS A 23 -16.84 -13.13 46.52
C LYS A 23 -16.19 -14.02 45.44
N LYS A 24 -17.00 -14.66 44.58
CA LYS A 24 -16.52 -15.64 43.59
C LYS A 24 -16.24 -14.98 42.24
N LEU A 25 -14.96 -14.89 41.88
CA LEU A 25 -14.44 -14.62 40.53
C LEU A 25 -14.80 -15.77 39.58
N ALA A 26 -15.33 -15.52 38.37
CA ALA A 26 -15.35 -16.51 37.30
C ALA A 26 -14.39 -16.08 36.18
N ILE A 27 -13.63 -17.03 35.61
CA ILE A 27 -12.68 -16.78 34.52
C ILE A 27 -13.13 -17.63 33.34
N ILE A 28 -13.83 -17.02 32.39
CA ILE A 28 -14.55 -17.72 31.33
C ILE A 28 -13.68 -17.78 30.08
N LEU A 29 -12.85 -18.82 29.97
CA LEU A 29 -12.01 -19.05 28.78
C LEU A 29 -12.85 -19.37 27.55
N VAL A 30 -12.83 -18.50 26.55
CA VAL A 30 -13.61 -18.61 25.32
C VAL A 30 -12.60 -18.86 24.21
N GLN A 31 -12.73 -19.96 23.49
CA GLN A 31 -11.64 -20.64 22.79
C GLN A 31 -11.27 -20.00 21.44
N ASP A 32 -9.96 -19.87 21.13
CA ASP A 32 -9.25 -20.56 20.02
C ASP A 32 -7.70 -20.51 20.17
N ALA A 33 -7.14 -19.69 21.07
CA ALA A 33 -5.69 -19.62 21.30
C ALA A 33 -5.13 -20.71 22.24
N LEU A 34 -4.50 -21.75 21.71
CA LEU A 34 -3.87 -22.82 22.51
C LEU A 34 -2.82 -22.30 23.52
N GLY A 35 -2.09 -21.22 23.20
CA GLY A 35 -1.06 -20.64 24.08
C GLY A 35 -1.66 -19.95 25.31
N VAL A 36 -2.60 -19.04 25.10
CA VAL A 36 -3.30 -18.29 26.17
C VAL A 36 -4.07 -19.25 27.08
N GLN A 37 -4.68 -20.29 26.51
CA GLN A 37 -5.38 -21.34 27.27
C GLN A 37 -4.44 -22.10 28.20
N ARG A 38 -3.31 -22.59 27.70
CA ARG A 38 -2.32 -23.32 28.51
C ARG A 38 -1.82 -22.48 29.69
N ASP A 39 -1.57 -21.20 29.44
CA ASP A 39 -1.10 -20.28 30.47
C ASP A 39 -2.15 -20.02 31.55
N MET A 40 -3.40 -19.81 31.13
CA MET A 40 -4.49 -19.63 32.08
C MET A 40 -4.78 -20.91 32.88
N GLU A 41 -4.77 -22.08 32.24
CA GLU A 41 -4.91 -23.38 32.92
C GLU A 41 -3.81 -23.59 33.97
N ALA A 42 -2.58 -23.22 33.64
CA ALA A 42 -1.45 -23.30 34.57
C ALA A 42 -1.63 -22.36 35.77
N ILE A 43 -2.06 -21.12 35.53
CA ILE A 43 -2.39 -20.14 36.59
C ILE A 43 -3.49 -20.71 37.50
N ILE A 44 -4.58 -21.20 36.93
CA ILE A 44 -5.72 -21.77 37.66
C ILE A 44 -5.29 -22.96 38.51
N LYS A 45 -4.50 -23.88 37.93
CA LYS A 45 -3.97 -25.04 38.65
C LYS A 45 -3.08 -24.62 39.81
N ALA A 46 -2.25 -23.60 39.64
CA ALA A 46 -1.40 -23.06 40.69
C ALA A 46 -2.21 -22.39 41.82
N LEU A 47 -3.24 -21.61 41.48
CA LEU A 47 -4.15 -20.99 42.44
C LEU A 47 -4.91 -22.03 43.27
N ASN A 48 -5.45 -23.06 42.62
CA ASN A 48 -6.12 -24.18 43.29
C ASN A 48 -5.19 -24.99 44.21
N LYS A 49 -3.87 -24.98 43.94
CA LYS A 49 -2.88 -25.66 44.79
C LYS A 49 -2.48 -24.80 45.99
N LYS A 50 -2.39 -23.48 45.84
CA LYS A 50 -2.02 -22.54 46.92
C LYS A 50 -3.15 -22.31 47.91
N GLU A 51 -4.40 -22.32 47.48
CA GLU A 51 -5.56 -22.18 48.36
C GLU A 51 -6.42 -23.43 48.40
N LYS A 52 -6.63 -24.01 49.59
CA LYS A 52 -7.57 -25.13 49.82
C LYS A 52 -9.05 -24.69 49.71
N ASN A 53 -9.44 -24.01 48.62
CA ASN A 53 -10.82 -23.80 48.12
C ASN A 53 -10.93 -22.52 47.24
N ALA A 54 -10.14 -22.39 46.16
CA ALA A 54 -10.43 -21.42 45.10
C ALA A 54 -11.69 -21.85 44.30
N SER A 55 -12.83 -21.89 44.97
CA SER A 55 -14.11 -22.45 44.51
C SER A 55 -14.87 -21.59 43.47
N GLY A 56 -14.23 -20.55 42.94
CA GLY A 56 -14.83 -19.57 42.02
C GLY A 56 -14.44 -19.74 40.55
N VAL A 57 -13.22 -20.14 40.25
CA VAL A 57 -12.66 -20.04 38.90
C VAL A 57 -13.12 -21.19 38.01
N ARG A 58 -13.78 -20.90 36.88
CA ARG A 58 -14.40 -21.89 35.98
C ARG A 58 -14.21 -21.55 34.51
N ILE A 59 -13.61 -22.47 33.77
CA ILE A 59 -13.45 -22.45 32.30
C ILE A 59 -14.78 -22.84 31.63
N PHE A 60 -15.19 -22.13 30.56
CA PHE A 60 -16.40 -22.44 29.80
C PHE A 60 -16.14 -22.37 28.29
N GLU A 61 -16.26 -23.50 27.59
CA GLU A 61 -16.13 -23.52 26.12
C GLU A 61 -17.31 -22.79 25.44
N TYR A 62 -16.99 -22.06 24.35
CA TYR A 62 -17.96 -21.40 23.48
C TYR A 62 -18.79 -22.44 22.71
N GLY A 63 -20.09 -22.22 22.54
CA GLY A 63 -20.90 -23.00 21.59
C GLY A 63 -22.12 -23.75 22.16
N ASP A 64 -22.08 -24.42 23.33
CA ASP A 64 -23.21 -25.31 23.67
C ASP A 64 -23.77 -25.23 25.11
N LYS A 65 -23.11 -24.51 26.02
CA LYS A 65 -23.53 -24.51 27.44
C LYS A 65 -23.56 -23.16 28.12
N PHE A 66 -23.02 -22.11 27.52
CA PHE A 66 -22.84 -20.83 28.21
C PHE A 66 -24.15 -20.09 28.47
N SER A 67 -24.93 -19.80 27.43
CA SER A 67 -26.22 -19.11 27.52
C SER A 67 -27.24 -19.93 28.34
N GLN A 68 -27.17 -21.27 28.25
CA GLN A 68 -27.96 -22.18 29.09
C GLN A 68 -27.52 -22.17 30.56
N ASN A 69 -26.22 -22.08 30.86
CA ASN A 69 -25.71 -21.98 32.23
C ASN A 69 -26.03 -20.62 32.86
N LEU A 70 -25.90 -19.52 32.13
CA LEU A 70 -26.39 -18.19 32.57
C LEU A 70 -27.90 -18.23 32.87
N ALA A 71 -28.69 -18.86 32.00
CA ALA A 71 -30.13 -19.03 32.23
C ALA A 71 -30.46 -19.91 33.46
N ARG A 72 -29.62 -20.87 33.84
CA ARG A 72 -29.81 -21.69 35.05
C ARG A 72 -29.54 -20.93 36.35
N HIS A 73 -28.86 -19.78 36.30
CA HIS A 73 -28.56 -18.93 37.44
C HIS A 73 -29.50 -17.72 37.61
N ARG A 74 -30.66 -17.72 36.91
CA ARG A 74 -31.67 -16.64 36.93
C ARG A 74 -32.20 -16.23 38.32
N GLY A 75 -32.10 -17.10 39.33
CA GLY A 75 -32.82 -16.94 40.61
C GLY A 75 -32.07 -16.36 41.81
N ASP A 76 -30.72 -16.31 41.81
CA ASP A 76 -29.96 -15.78 42.96
C ASP A 76 -28.92 -14.73 42.50
N PRO A 77 -29.09 -13.44 42.89
CA PRO A 77 -28.13 -12.35 42.68
C PRO A 77 -26.68 -12.74 42.99
N LYS A 78 -26.48 -13.59 44.01
CA LYS A 78 -25.17 -13.98 44.55
C LYS A 78 -24.48 -15.10 43.76
N THR A 79 -25.08 -15.61 42.66
CA THR A 79 -24.57 -16.80 41.94
C THR A 79 -24.10 -16.55 40.51
N VAL A 80 -24.34 -15.37 39.93
CA VAL A 80 -23.92 -15.03 38.55
C VAL A 80 -22.59 -14.26 38.58
N PRO A 81 -21.59 -14.62 37.76
CA PRO A 81 -20.33 -13.89 37.69
C PRO A 81 -20.48 -12.47 37.13
N ASP A 82 -19.77 -11.50 37.69
CA ASP A 82 -19.77 -10.08 37.31
C ASP A 82 -18.45 -9.63 36.63
N LEU A 83 -17.48 -10.54 36.48
CA LEU A 83 -16.18 -10.31 35.87
C LEU A 83 -15.86 -11.45 34.91
N PHE A 84 -15.42 -11.10 33.70
CA PHE A 84 -15.18 -12.02 32.60
C PHE A 84 -13.81 -11.74 31.96
N PHE A 85 -13.11 -12.80 31.57
CA PHE A 85 -11.86 -12.74 30.81
C PHE A 85 -12.04 -13.58 29.56
N LEU A 86 -12.16 -12.95 28.40
CA LEU A 86 -12.47 -13.60 27.11
C LEU A 86 -11.22 -13.60 26.23
N ASP A 87 -11.00 -14.60 25.40
CA ASP A 87 -9.93 -14.53 24.38
C ASP A 87 -10.28 -13.46 23.32
N SER A 88 -9.27 -12.79 22.78
CA SER A 88 -9.46 -11.83 21.69
C SER A 88 -9.66 -12.55 20.36
N GLY A 89 -10.64 -12.12 19.55
CA GLY A 89 -11.01 -12.71 18.26
C GLY A 89 -12.53 -12.75 18.05
N GLY A 90 -12.98 -13.11 16.83
CA GLY A 90 -14.40 -13.02 16.45
C GLY A 90 -15.39 -13.72 17.39
N ALA A 91 -15.03 -14.87 17.97
CA ALA A 91 -15.87 -15.57 18.95
C ALA A 91 -15.94 -14.85 20.31
N GLY A 92 -14.83 -14.30 20.79
CA GLY A 92 -14.77 -13.53 22.04
C GLY A 92 -15.54 -12.21 21.97
N GLN A 93 -15.43 -11.51 20.84
CA GLN A 93 -16.20 -10.29 20.57
C GLN A 93 -17.71 -10.57 20.64
N LYS A 94 -18.18 -11.59 19.91
CA LYS A 94 -19.60 -11.97 19.87
C LYS A 94 -20.11 -12.34 21.27
N LEU A 95 -19.34 -13.13 22.02
CA LEU A 95 -19.74 -13.52 23.37
C LEU A 95 -19.77 -12.35 24.35
N GLY A 96 -18.84 -11.40 24.25
CA GLY A 96 -18.85 -10.18 25.06
C GLY A 96 -20.17 -9.40 24.88
N ALA A 97 -20.64 -9.27 23.64
CA ALA A 97 -21.92 -8.65 23.32
C ALA A 97 -23.09 -9.44 23.93
N GLU A 98 -23.12 -10.77 23.75
CA GLU A 98 -24.16 -11.63 24.33
C GLU A 98 -24.24 -11.54 25.86
N ILE A 99 -23.08 -11.44 26.54
CA ILE A 99 -23.02 -11.23 27.99
C ILE A 99 -23.62 -9.86 28.36
N ALA A 100 -23.19 -8.80 27.67
CA ALA A 100 -23.66 -7.43 27.92
C ALA A 100 -25.19 -7.33 27.76
N GLU A 101 -25.73 -7.85 26.66
CA GLU A 101 -27.16 -7.88 26.38
C GLU A 101 -27.94 -8.72 27.39
N TRP A 102 -27.39 -9.88 27.79
CA TRP A 102 -28.04 -10.72 28.79
C TRP A 102 -28.17 -10.00 30.14
N PHE A 103 -27.11 -9.30 30.58
CA PHE A 103 -27.12 -8.51 31.81
C PHE A 103 -28.12 -7.36 31.73
N ALA A 104 -28.13 -6.61 30.64
CA ALA A 104 -29.09 -5.53 30.43
C ALA A 104 -30.54 -6.03 30.48
N LYS A 105 -30.82 -7.20 29.89
CA LYS A 105 -32.15 -7.79 29.82
C LYS A 105 -32.63 -8.41 31.14
N HIS A 106 -31.76 -9.08 31.88
CA HIS A 106 -32.16 -9.89 33.04
C HIS A 106 -31.76 -9.27 34.39
N ARG A 107 -30.89 -8.25 34.40
CA ARG A 107 -30.40 -7.56 35.61
C ARG A 107 -30.22 -6.04 35.41
N PRO A 108 -31.29 -5.31 35.04
CA PRO A 108 -31.18 -3.87 34.78
C PRO A 108 -30.75 -3.05 36.01
N ASP A 109 -31.06 -3.52 37.24
CA ASP A 109 -30.76 -2.80 38.49
C ASP A 109 -29.43 -3.21 39.14
N SER A 110 -28.64 -4.09 38.51
CA SER A 110 -27.33 -4.51 39.02
C SER A 110 -26.18 -3.81 38.31
N PRO A 111 -25.00 -3.65 38.93
CA PRO A 111 -23.81 -3.20 38.24
C PRO A 111 -23.53 -4.06 37.00
N ALA A 112 -23.21 -3.40 35.89
CA ALA A 112 -22.85 -4.06 34.65
C ALA A 112 -21.59 -4.93 34.82
N PRO A 113 -21.45 -6.00 34.02
CA PRO A 113 -20.29 -6.86 34.10
C PRO A 113 -19.02 -6.12 33.67
N SER A 114 -17.88 -6.55 34.18
CA SER A 114 -16.57 -6.15 33.67
C SER A 114 -16.03 -7.23 32.74
N ILE A 115 -15.58 -6.87 31.55
CA ILE A 115 -15.16 -7.81 30.50
C ILE A 115 -13.77 -7.44 30.00
N TYR A 116 -12.79 -8.30 30.24
CA TYR A 116 -11.41 -8.10 29.82
C TYR A 116 -11.05 -9.07 28.70
N TYR A 117 -10.40 -8.58 27.65
CA TYR A 117 -9.93 -9.41 26.55
C TYR A 117 -8.49 -9.86 26.78
N LEU A 118 -8.24 -11.16 26.73
CA LEU A 118 -6.94 -11.81 26.83
C LEU A 118 -6.23 -11.71 25.49
N SER A 119 -4.95 -11.35 25.51
CA SER A 119 -4.21 -11.02 24.30
C SER A 119 -3.60 -12.23 23.59
N LEU A 120 -4.00 -12.46 22.34
CA LEU A 120 -3.13 -12.96 21.25
C LEU A 120 -2.33 -11.82 20.60
N SER A 121 -2.91 -10.62 20.59
CA SER A 121 -2.31 -9.36 20.18
C SER A 121 -2.95 -8.25 21.01
N THR A 122 -2.15 -7.53 21.79
CA THR A 122 -2.66 -6.50 22.73
C THR A 122 -3.47 -5.43 22.01
N SER A 123 -3.07 -5.05 20.80
CA SER A 123 -3.80 -4.08 19.96
C SER A 123 -5.17 -4.58 19.48
N MET A 124 -5.33 -5.89 19.28
CA MET A 124 -6.62 -6.49 18.91
C MET A 124 -7.56 -6.52 20.12
N ALA A 125 -7.07 -6.99 21.27
CA ALA A 125 -7.81 -6.99 22.53
C ALA A 125 -8.30 -5.57 22.92
N ILE A 126 -7.46 -4.55 22.70
CA ILE A 126 -7.83 -3.14 22.91
C ILE A 126 -8.98 -2.71 22.00
N ARG A 127 -8.94 -3.07 20.71
CA ARG A 127 -10.00 -2.71 19.75
C ARG A 127 -11.33 -3.36 20.09
N GLU A 128 -11.33 -4.64 20.46
CA GLU A 128 -12.54 -5.35 20.88
C GLU A 128 -13.12 -4.78 22.17
N ALA A 129 -12.27 -4.50 23.16
CA ALA A 129 -12.67 -3.87 24.41
C ALA A 129 -13.32 -2.50 24.16
N ALA A 130 -12.70 -1.67 23.32
CA ALA A 130 -13.20 -0.34 22.98
C ALA A 130 -14.50 -0.39 22.18
N HIS A 131 -14.60 -1.33 21.23
CA HIS A 131 -15.82 -1.55 20.46
C HIS A 131 -16.99 -1.94 21.37
N LEU A 132 -16.78 -2.89 22.28
CA LEU A 132 -17.81 -3.33 23.22
C LEU A 132 -18.26 -2.22 24.17
N GLU A 133 -17.34 -1.39 24.69
CA GLU A 133 -17.73 -0.23 25.51
C GLU A 133 -18.48 0.82 24.68
N THR A 134 -18.19 0.93 23.38
CA THR A 134 -18.90 1.87 22.50
C THR A 134 -20.34 1.41 22.23
N THR A 135 -20.56 0.12 22.00
CA THR A 135 -21.90 -0.45 21.76
C THR A 135 -22.69 -0.68 23.04
N HIS A 136 -22.02 -0.90 24.17
CA HIS A 136 -22.61 -1.10 25.49
C HIS A 136 -21.90 -0.24 26.57
N PRO A 137 -22.16 1.08 26.64
CA PRO A 137 -21.42 2.03 27.50
C PRO A 137 -21.45 1.74 29.00
N GLN A 138 -22.42 0.96 29.46
CA GLN A 138 -22.53 0.53 30.85
C GLN A 138 -21.47 -0.51 31.24
N VAL A 139 -20.90 -1.25 30.28
CA VAL A 139 -19.94 -2.34 30.53
C VAL A 139 -18.53 -1.77 30.71
N LYS A 140 -17.83 -2.20 31.76
CA LYS A 140 -16.40 -1.87 31.91
C LYS A 140 -15.57 -2.87 31.12
N THR A 141 -14.67 -2.38 30.28
CA THR A 141 -13.81 -3.26 29.48
C THR A 141 -12.33 -2.95 29.66
N GLY A 142 -11.48 -3.88 29.20
CA GLY A 142 -10.03 -3.70 29.20
C GLY A 142 -9.33 -4.85 28.48
N ALA A 143 -8.00 -4.82 28.48
CA ALA A 143 -7.16 -5.86 27.88
C ALA A 143 -6.14 -6.40 28.88
N VAL A 144 -5.81 -7.69 28.78
CA VAL A 144 -4.74 -8.35 29.53
C VAL A 144 -3.66 -8.75 28.53
N SER A 145 -2.46 -8.18 28.68
CA SER A 145 -1.33 -8.48 27.78
C SER A 145 -0.82 -9.91 27.97
N GLU A 146 -0.24 -10.49 26.92
CA GLU A 146 0.40 -11.81 27.00
C GLU A 146 1.56 -11.82 28.02
N THR A 147 2.30 -10.71 28.12
CA THR A 147 3.33 -10.50 29.12
C THR A 147 2.78 -10.59 30.54
N GLU A 148 1.62 -9.97 30.82
CA GLU A 148 0.97 -10.10 32.12
C GLU A 148 0.65 -11.56 32.46
N LEU A 149 0.07 -12.31 31.52
CA LEU A 149 -0.25 -13.73 31.70
C LEU A 149 1.00 -14.56 32.03
N HIS A 150 2.06 -14.41 31.24
CA HIS A 150 3.31 -15.15 31.41
C HIS A 150 3.97 -14.87 32.77
N LEU A 151 3.99 -13.61 33.20
CA LEU A 151 4.61 -13.21 34.46
C LEU A 151 3.81 -13.68 35.67
N VAL A 152 2.46 -13.62 35.62
CA VAL A 152 1.60 -14.17 36.66
C VAL A 152 1.78 -15.68 36.79
N LYS A 153 1.84 -16.41 35.68
CA LYS A 153 2.13 -17.85 35.65
C LYS A 153 3.48 -18.17 36.30
N ALA A 154 4.53 -17.43 35.93
CA ALA A 154 5.88 -17.61 36.48
C ALA A 154 5.94 -17.33 37.99
N TYR A 155 5.30 -16.25 38.44
CA TYR A 155 5.25 -15.86 39.86
C TYR A 155 4.53 -16.94 40.70
N LEU A 156 3.37 -17.41 40.24
CA LEU A 156 2.63 -18.47 40.94
C LEU A 156 3.38 -19.80 41.00
N ALA A 157 4.24 -20.07 40.01
CA ALA A 157 5.14 -21.23 40.00
C ALA A 157 6.37 -21.09 40.91
N GLY A 158 6.54 -19.97 41.62
CA GLY A 158 7.59 -19.79 42.63
C GLY A 158 8.82 -19.00 42.16
N LYS A 159 8.79 -18.40 40.96
CA LYS A 159 9.83 -17.47 40.51
C LYS A 159 9.58 -16.08 41.16
N ASN A 160 9.84 -15.98 42.46
CA ASN A 160 9.63 -14.76 43.24
C ASN A 160 10.86 -13.83 43.16
N ASP A 161 10.90 -12.99 42.13
CA ASP A 161 11.68 -11.74 42.15
C ASP A 161 10.72 -10.56 42.33
N LYS A 162 11.04 -9.62 43.22
CA LYS A 162 10.20 -8.43 43.48
C LYS A 162 10.07 -7.55 42.23
N THR A 163 10.96 -7.67 41.26
CA THR A 163 10.96 -6.88 40.02
C THR A 163 10.37 -7.60 38.81
N ILE A 164 9.80 -8.80 38.97
CA ILE A 164 9.31 -9.61 37.84
C ILE A 164 8.23 -8.90 37.00
N PHE A 165 7.49 -7.94 37.59
CA PHE A 165 6.44 -7.17 36.91
C PHE A 165 6.89 -5.81 36.37
N ALA A 166 8.14 -5.37 36.60
CA ALA A 166 8.62 -4.04 36.25
C ALA A 166 8.62 -3.70 34.74
N GLY A 167 8.42 -4.69 33.86
CA GLY A 167 8.27 -4.52 32.41
C GLY A 167 6.90 -4.94 31.88
N CYS A 168 5.89 -5.06 32.74
CA CYS A 168 4.53 -5.41 32.34
C CYS A 168 3.74 -4.17 31.92
N ASP A 169 2.92 -4.29 30.87
CA ASP A 169 2.23 -3.14 30.27
C ASP A 169 0.81 -2.93 30.84
N THR A 170 0.28 -3.95 31.51
CA THR A 170 -1.08 -4.01 32.08
C THR A 170 -1.07 -4.62 33.49
N ASP A 171 -2.11 -4.32 34.29
CA ASP A 171 -2.29 -4.86 35.65
C ASP A 171 -3.72 -5.40 35.92
N ASN A 172 -4.53 -5.53 34.87
CA ASN A 172 -5.96 -5.85 34.97
C ASN A 172 -6.21 -7.23 35.61
N LEU A 173 -5.41 -8.24 35.26
CA LEU A 173 -5.56 -9.58 35.83
C LEU A 173 -5.06 -9.60 37.27
N ARG A 174 -3.90 -8.99 37.55
CA ARG A 174 -3.35 -8.94 38.92
C ARG A 174 -4.27 -8.23 39.89
N ARG A 175 -4.81 -7.07 39.49
CA ARG A 175 -5.79 -6.31 40.28
C ARG A 175 -7.03 -7.16 40.59
N ALA A 176 -7.58 -7.81 39.57
CA ALA A 176 -8.73 -8.71 39.75
C ALA A 176 -8.43 -9.86 40.72
N LEU A 177 -7.26 -10.50 40.62
CA LEU A 177 -6.86 -11.58 41.50
C LEU A 177 -6.65 -11.10 42.94
N ASN A 178 -6.01 -9.95 43.16
CA ASN A 178 -5.84 -9.36 44.49
C ASN A 178 -7.19 -9.02 45.13
N GLU A 179 -8.08 -8.34 44.40
CA GLU A 179 -9.39 -7.92 44.90
C GLU A 179 -10.32 -9.10 45.23
N ARG A 180 -10.28 -10.16 44.42
CA ARG A 180 -11.26 -11.27 44.53
C ARG A 180 -10.74 -12.45 45.34
N LEU A 181 -9.43 -12.70 45.34
CA LEU A 181 -8.80 -13.83 46.02
C LEU A 181 -7.93 -13.39 47.20
N GLY A 182 -7.78 -12.09 47.48
CA GLY A 182 -6.95 -11.61 48.59
C GLY A 182 -5.47 -11.90 48.40
N LEU A 183 -5.01 -12.06 47.16
CA LEU A 183 -3.60 -12.18 46.84
C LEU A 183 -2.89 -10.82 46.98
N ASP A 184 -1.56 -10.88 47.09
CA ASP A 184 -0.68 -9.72 47.16
C ASP A 184 0.28 -9.72 45.96
N LEU A 185 -0.28 -9.68 44.75
CA LEU A 185 0.49 -9.56 43.51
C LEU A 185 0.93 -8.11 43.30
N PRO A 186 2.21 -7.83 42.98
CA PRO A 186 2.67 -6.48 42.64
C PRO A 186 1.88 -5.87 41.47
N LEU A 187 1.53 -4.59 41.59
CA LEU A 187 0.78 -3.84 40.56
C LEU A 187 1.68 -2.92 39.73
N ASP A 188 2.99 -2.98 39.91
CA ASP A 188 3.95 -2.22 39.13
C ASP A 188 3.80 -2.55 37.64
N VAL A 189 3.78 -1.49 36.82
CA VAL A 189 3.73 -1.56 35.35
C VAL A 189 4.72 -0.55 34.77
N ASP A 190 5.12 -0.79 33.53
CA ASP A 190 5.79 0.24 32.73
C ASP A 190 4.76 1.34 32.41
N GLN A 191 4.84 2.45 33.15
CA GLN A 191 3.89 3.57 33.02
C GLN A 191 3.86 4.14 31.60
N ASP A 192 4.99 4.10 30.91
CA ASP A 192 5.15 4.65 29.57
C ASP A 192 4.41 3.82 28.53
N ARG A 193 4.44 2.49 28.68
CA ARG A 193 3.68 1.55 27.84
C ARG A 193 2.21 1.52 28.22
N HIS A 194 1.89 1.53 29.52
CA HIS A 194 0.51 1.61 30.01
C HIS A 194 -0.23 2.85 29.45
N ASN A 195 0.43 4.01 29.49
CA ASN A 195 -0.12 5.24 28.93
C ASN A 195 -0.30 5.17 27.41
N ALA A 196 0.55 4.44 26.69
CA ALA A 196 0.41 4.22 25.25
C ALA A 196 -0.82 3.37 24.93
N LEU A 197 -0.99 2.24 25.62
CA LEU A 197 -2.15 1.36 25.47
C LEU A 197 -3.46 2.08 25.80
N ASN A 198 -3.48 2.93 26.83
CA ASN A 198 -4.65 3.74 27.16
C ASN A 198 -4.99 4.75 26.06
N ARG A 199 -4.00 5.37 25.40
CA ARG A 199 -4.26 6.24 24.25
C ARG A 199 -4.85 5.46 23.08
N ASP A 200 -4.33 4.28 22.79
CA ASP A 200 -4.85 3.41 21.72
C ASP A 200 -6.29 2.96 22.02
N TYR A 201 -6.59 2.68 23.28
CA TYR A 201 -7.94 2.37 23.75
C TYR A 201 -8.91 3.54 23.54
N GLN A 202 -8.54 4.75 23.95
CA GLN A 202 -9.39 5.94 23.74
C GLN A 202 -9.58 6.26 22.25
N ARG A 203 -8.53 6.07 21.43
CA ARG A 203 -8.63 6.21 19.97
C ARG A 203 -9.62 5.21 19.39
N ALA A 204 -9.50 3.93 19.75
CA ALA A 204 -10.42 2.90 19.27
C ALA A 204 -11.89 3.17 19.65
N ARG A 205 -12.14 3.78 20.83
CA ARG A 205 -13.49 4.21 21.25
C ARG A 205 -14.07 5.36 20.45
N GLN A 206 -13.22 6.26 19.94
CA GLN A 206 -13.65 7.40 19.12
C GLN A 206 -14.00 6.99 17.68
N GLY A 207 -13.78 5.73 17.31
CA GLY A 207 -13.88 5.23 15.93
C GLY A 207 -12.53 5.30 15.20
N SER A 208 -12.55 5.17 13.87
CA SER A 208 -11.33 5.45 13.10
C SER A 208 -10.94 6.92 13.25
N VAL A 209 -9.64 7.22 13.19
CA VAL A 209 -9.09 8.59 13.24
C VAL A 209 -9.85 9.52 12.27
N PHE A 210 -10.19 9.03 11.09
CA PHE A 210 -10.91 9.80 10.07
C PHE A 210 -12.38 10.05 10.40
N ASN A 211 -13.06 9.14 11.09
CA ASN A 211 -14.41 9.40 11.59
C ASN A 211 -14.40 10.50 12.66
N ALA A 212 -13.42 10.47 13.57
CA ALA A 212 -13.26 11.52 14.57
C ALA A 212 -12.99 12.89 13.92
N TRP A 213 -12.17 12.94 12.87
CA TRP A 213 -11.92 14.15 12.08
C TRP A 213 -13.19 14.64 11.37
N ARG A 214 -13.91 13.75 10.68
CA ARG A 214 -15.15 14.09 9.96
C ARG A 214 -16.26 14.59 10.89
N ASP A 215 -16.32 14.07 12.11
CA ASP A 215 -17.26 14.49 13.15
C ASP A 215 -16.83 15.81 13.84
N GLY A 216 -15.72 16.42 13.44
CA GLY A 216 -15.18 17.66 14.03
C GLY A 216 -14.61 17.50 15.44
N LYS A 217 -14.36 16.26 15.89
CA LYS A 217 -13.80 15.94 17.21
C LYS A 217 -12.27 16.03 17.23
N MET A 218 -11.63 16.10 16.07
CA MET A 218 -10.20 16.39 15.90
C MET A 218 -9.97 17.21 14.63
N SER A 219 -8.87 17.94 14.59
CA SER A 219 -8.42 18.70 13.42
C SER A 219 -7.81 17.79 12.35
N ALA A 220 -7.72 18.30 11.11
CA ALA A 220 -7.03 17.60 10.02
C ALA A 220 -5.55 17.35 10.36
N ALA A 221 -4.90 18.31 11.04
CA ALA A 221 -3.50 18.18 11.47
C ALA A 221 -3.30 17.03 12.47
N GLU A 222 -4.22 16.84 13.42
CA GLU A 222 -4.17 15.72 14.38
C GLU A 222 -4.39 14.36 13.69
N ALA A 223 -5.29 14.31 12.71
CA ALA A 223 -5.53 13.13 11.90
C ALA A 223 -4.30 12.74 11.06
N ILE A 224 -3.70 13.71 10.36
CA ILE A 224 -2.47 13.51 9.56
C ILE A 224 -1.32 13.04 10.46
N ASN A 225 -1.14 13.66 11.64
CA ASN A 225 -0.08 13.27 12.57
C ASN A 225 -0.25 11.86 13.13
N SER A 226 -1.49 11.39 13.32
CA SER A 226 -1.74 10.02 13.76
C SER A 226 -1.25 8.97 12.75
N TRP A 227 -1.10 9.38 11.48
CA TRP A 227 -0.59 8.58 10.37
C TRP A 227 0.90 8.80 10.08
N ARG A 228 1.60 9.67 10.83
CA ARG A 228 3.01 10.01 10.61
C ARG A 228 3.91 8.78 10.48
N SER A 229 3.86 7.85 11.43
CA SER A 229 4.71 6.66 11.40
C SER A 229 4.43 5.80 10.17
N TYR A 230 3.17 5.63 9.78
CA TYR A 230 2.82 4.89 8.56
C TYR A 230 3.35 5.58 7.30
N VAL A 231 3.15 6.89 7.16
CA VAL A 231 3.65 7.67 6.01
C VAL A 231 5.17 7.62 5.96
N MET A 232 5.85 7.76 7.09
CA MET A 232 7.31 7.70 7.16
C MET A 232 7.84 6.29 6.89
N THR A 233 7.21 5.23 7.40
CA THR A 233 7.59 3.85 7.09
C THR A 233 7.36 3.53 5.63
N LEU A 234 6.19 3.87 5.07
CA LEU A 234 5.90 3.74 3.64
C LEU A 234 6.98 4.46 2.83
N THR A 235 7.32 5.68 3.23
CA THR A 235 8.39 6.49 2.62
C THR A 235 9.76 5.84 2.73
N GLU A 236 10.17 5.35 3.91
CA GLU A 236 11.46 4.71 4.13
C GLU A 236 11.58 3.48 3.26
N THR A 237 10.55 2.62 3.24
CA THR A 237 10.48 1.44 2.37
C THR A 237 10.69 1.82 0.90
N LEU A 238 10.06 2.90 0.43
CA LEU A 238 10.14 3.35 -0.96
C LEU A 238 11.44 4.09 -1.30
N GLN A 239 12.00 4.88 -0.37
CA GLN A 239 13.29 5.53 -0.52
C GLN A 239 14.43 4.48 -0.58
N THR A 240 14.36 3.46 0.28
CA THR A 240 15.31 2.33 0.25
C THR A 240 15.14 1.42 -0.97
N GLY A 241 13.98 1.47 -1.64
CA GLY A 241 13.67 0.70 -2.84
C GLY A 241 14.17 1.28 -4.16
N LEU A 242 14.68 2.52 -4.18
CA LEU A 242 15.24 3.12 -5.41
C LEU A 242 16.58 3.84 -5.25
N TYR A 243 16.93 4.33 -4.05
CA TYR A 243 18.21 4.99 -3.82
C TYR A 243 18.78 4.68 -2.42
N LYS A 244 19.84 3.86 -2.40
CA LYS A 244 20.74 3.54 -1.27
C LYS A 244 20.35 2.33 -0.40
N LEU A 245 20.61 1.13 -0.93
CA LEU A 245 21.11 0.03 -0.11
C LEU A 245 22.56 0.34 0.33
N GLN A 246 22.72 1.28 1.25
CA GLN A 246 23.88 1.32 2.13
C GLN A 246 23.42 1.70 3.53
N LYS A 247 23.62 0.75 4.46
CA LYS A 247 23.54 0.85 5.92
C LYS A 247 22.13 0.93 6.54
N ARG A 248 21.47 -0.22 6.66
CA ARG A 248 20.87 -0.69 7.92
C ARG A 248 21.02 -2.21 7.97
N ASP A 249 21.26 -2.77 9.15
CA ASP A 249 21.42 -4.20 9.37
C ASP A 249 20.09 -4.92 9.10
N VAL A 250 19.94 -5.46 7.88
CA VAL A 250 18.79 -6.29 7.44
C VAL A 250 18.89 -7.71 8.01
N GLU A 251 19.57 -7.90 9.15
CA GLU A 251 19.90 -9.21 9.71
C GLU A 251 18.87 -9.76 10.72
N THR A 252 17.75 -9.07 10.99
CA THR A 252 16.88 -9.44 12.13
C THR A 252 15.39 -9.64 11.87
N ASP A 253 14.83 -9.32 10.69
CA ASP A 253 13.37 -9.40 10.48
C ASP A 253 12.93 -10.51 9.50
N ALA A 254 13.05 -11.76 9.93
CA ALA A 254 12.44 -12.91 9.23
C ALA A 254 10.89 -12.80 9.14
N ALA A 255 10.25 -12.01 10.01
CA ALA A 255 8.81 -11.78 10.01
C ALA A 255 8.34 -10.81 8.89
N PHE A 256 9.24 -9.97 8.35
CA PHE A 256 8.93 -9.02 7.28
C PHE A 256 8.76 -9.71 5.92
N TYR A 257 9.45 -10.84 5.70
CA TYR A 257 9.57 -11.49 4.38
C TYR A 257 8.68 -12.72 4.17
N GLN A 258 7.79 -13.04 5.11
CA GLN A 258 6.89 -14.19 4.99
C GLN A 258 5.77 -14.02 3.94
N ASN A 259 5.61 -12.84 3.31
CA ASN A 259 4.44 -12.56 2.46
C ASN A 259 4.74 -11.60 1.27
N THR A 260 5.26 -12.12 0.16
CA THR A 260 5.36 -11.34 -1.10
C THR A 260 4.80 -12.13 -2.29
N GLY A 261 3.64 -11.73 -2.83
CA GLY A 261 3.11 -12.28 -4.08
C GLY A 261 1.59 -12.44 -4.14
N PHE A 262 1.06 -12.64 -5.34
CA PHE A 262 -0.36 -12.93 -5.60
C PHE A 262 -0.67 -14.41 -5.34
N PRO A 263 -1.91 -14.81 -5.02
CA PRO A 263 -2.24 -16.22 -4.98
C PRO A 263 -2.04 -16.83 -6.37
N VAL A 264 -1.14 -17.80 -6.50
CA VAL A 264 -0.86 -18.46 -7.79
C VAL A 264 -1.17 -19.93 -7.68
N LYS A 265 -2.08 -20.36 -8.55
CA LYS A 265 -2.32 -21.77 -8.84
C LYS A 265 -1.33 -22.23 -9.91
N GLY A 266 -0.58 -23.28 -9.63
CA GLY A 266 0.40 -23.81 -10.59
C GLY A 266 0.84 -25.22 -10.24
N THR A 267 1.70 -25.79 -11.08
CA THR A 267 2.19 -27.16 -10.90
C THR A 267 3.59 -27.15 -10.29
N ALA A 268 3.80 -27.87 -9.20
CA ALA A 268 5.08 -27.96 -8.52
C ALA A 268 6.15 -28.63 -9.39
N VAL A 269 7.31 -27.99 -9.49
CA VAL A 269 8.52 -28.52 -10.15
C VAL A 269 9.73 -28.30 -9.25
N PHE A 270 10.73 -29.18 -9.33
CA PHE A 270 11.87 -29.21 -8.39
C PHE A 270 13.21 -28.94 -9.06
N THR A 271 13.24 -28.70 -10.37
CA THR A 271 14.47 -28.41 -11.12
C THR A 271 14.28 -27.24 -12.09
N ARG A 272 15.38 -26.55 -12.38
CA ARG A 272 15.44 -25.50 -13.40
C ARG A 272 15.03 -25.99 -14.79
N GLU A 273 15.54 -27.15 -15.16
CA GLU A 273 15.29 -27.78 -16.47
C GLU A 273 13.80 -28.05 -16.70
N ALA A 274 13.04 -28.38 -15.64
CA ALA A 274 11.59 -28.56 -15.72
C ALA A 274 10.84 -27.25 -16.07
N VAL A 275 11.33 -26.10 -15.59
CA VAL A 275 10.77 -24.78 -15.94
C VAL A 275 11.15 -24.40 -17.38
N GLU A 276 12.40 -24.63 -17.78
CA GLU A 276 12.89 -24.32 -19.13
C GLU A 276 12.12 -25.09 -20.21
N ASN A 277 11.90 -26.38 -19.95
CA ASN A 277 11.18 -27.31 -20.83
C ASN A 277 9.64 -27.24 -20.66
N TRP A 278 9.11 -26.26 -19.92
CA TRP A 278 7.66 -26.16 -19.71
C TRP A 278 6.91 -25.90 -21.04
N PRO A 279 5.88 -26.69 -21.39
CA PRO A 279 5.16 -26.53 -22.65
C PRO A 279 4.46 -25.17 -22.75
N GLN A 280 4.58 -24.49 -23.91
CA GLN A 280 3.99 -23.16 -24.11
C GLN A 280 2.46 -23.16 -24.26
N ASP A 281 1.85 -24.30 -24.55
CA ASP A 281 0.42 -24.49 -24.75
C ASP A 281 -0.34 -24.85 -23.46
N ARG A 282 0.37 -25.13 -22.36
CA ARG A 282 -0.25 -25.35 -21.04
C ARG A 282 -0.81 -24.04 -20.47
N LYS A 283 -2.05 -24.12 -19.97
CA LYS A 283 -2.73 -22.98 -19.33
C LYS A 283 -2.23 -22.70 -17.91
N ASP A 284 -1.66 -23.69 -17.24
CA ASP A 284 -1.11 -23.56 -15.89
C ASP A 284 0.40 -23.31 -15.92
N ARG A 285 0.88 -22.57 -14.92
CA ARG A 285 2.29 -22.15 -14.82
C ARG A 285 3.05 -23.04 -13.83
N PRO A 286 4.33 -23.32 -14.07
CA PRO A 286 5.16 -24.06 -13.12
C PRO A 286 5.42 -23.21 -11.87
N VAL A 287 5.48 -23.88 -10.72
CA VAL A 287 5.89 -23.32 -9.43
C VAL A 287 7.15 -24.05 -9.00
N LEU A 288 8.28 -23.35 -9.02
CA LEU A 288 9.58 -23.96 -8.74
C LEU A 288 9.84 -24.03 -7.24
N ILE A 289 10.14 -25.23 -6.74
CA ILE A 289 10.46 -25.53 -5.34
C ILE A 289 11.95 -25.78 -5.22
N MET A 290 12.64 -24.94 -4.45
CA MET A 290 14.09 -24.91 -4.31
C MET A 290 14.52 -25.10 -2.86
N GLN A 291 15.63 -25.80 -2.68
CA GLN A 291 16.24 -26.03 -1.38
C GLN A 291 17.09 -24.83 -0.94
N SER A 292 17.83 -24.20 -1.86
CA SER A 292 18.61 -22.98 -1.63
C SER A 292 18.62 -22.10 -2.88
N TYR A 293 19.14 -20.87 -2.79
CA TYR A 293 19.13 -19.93 -3.92
C TYR A 293 20.05 -20.41 -5.07
N ASP A 294 19.52 -20.41 -6.30
CA ASP A 294 20.28 -20.54 -7.54
C ASP A 294 20.37 -19.17 -8.23
N PRO A 295 21.56 -18.54 -8.34
CA PRO A 295 21.74 -17.29 -9.08
C PRO A 295 21.30 -17.36 -10.54
N ASP A 296 21.31 -18.54 -11.15
CA ASP A 296 20.92 -18.68 -12.55
C ASP A 296 19.40 -18.76 -12.75
N ILE A 297 18.60 -18.55 -11.70
CA ILE A 297 17.14 -18.42 -11.79
C ILE A 297 16.71 -17.05 -12.32
N VAL A 298 17.57 -16.02 -12.23
CA VAL A 298 17.22 -14.64 -12.62
C VAL A 298 16.74 -14.53 -14.08
N PRO A 299 17.39 -15.15 -15.08
CA PRO A 299 16.90 -15.16 -16.46
C PRO A 299 15.52 -15.83 -16.63
N LEU A 300 15.19 -16.79 -15.75
CA LEU A 300 13.90 -17.48 -15.78
C LEU A 300 12.77 -16.65 -15.17
N LEU A 301 13.08 -15.83 -14.17
CA LEU A 301 12.14 -14.84 -13.65
C LEU A 301 11.75 -13.85 -14.76
N ASP A 302 12.72 -13.32 -15.51
CA ASP A 302 12.50 -12.38 -16.61
C ASP A 302 11.77 -13.02 -17.82
N SER A 303 11.86 -14.34 -17.98
CA SER A 303 11.23 -15.06 -19.09
C SER A 303 9.69 -15.05 -19.06
N GLY A 304 9.08 -14.72 -17.91
CA GLY A 304 7.62 -14.75 -17.71
C GLY A 304 6.99 -16.14 -17.73
N LYS A 305 7.78 -17.22 -17.87
CA LYS A 305 7.31 -18.61 -17.85
C LYS A 305 6.91 -19.08 -16.45
N LEU A 306 7.56 -18.54 -15.41
CA LEU A 306 7.39 -19.01 -14.03
C LEU A 306 6.11 -18.42 -13.41
N GLY A 307 5.31 -19.28 -12.77
CA GLY A 307 4.11 -18.85 -12.02
C GLY A 307 4.42 -18.50 -10.58
N GLY A 308 5.28 -19.27 -9.94
CA GLY A 308 5.66 -19.06 -8.55
C GLY A 308 7.01 -19.67 -8.20
N LEU A 309 7.56 -19.25 -7.07
CA LEU A 309 8.85 -19.66 -6.55
C LEU A 309 8.74 -19.94 -5.05
N VAL A 310 9.26 -21.08 -4.60
CA VAL A 310 9.36 -21.44 -3.18
C VAL A 310 10.82 -21.76 -2.87
N VAL A 311 11.40 -21.08 -1.88
CA VAL A 311 12.78 -21.34 -1.43
C VAL A 311 12.78 -21.71 0.06
N CYS A 312 13.24 -22.91 0.36
CA CYS A 312 13.26 -23.45 1.72
C CYS A 312 14.51 -23.04 2.54
N GLY A 313 15.54 -22.47 1.89
CA GLY A 313 16.78 -22.06 2.53
C GLY A 313 16.74 -20.66 3.17
N PRO A 314 17.63 -20.37 4.14
CA PRO A 314 17.67 -19.09 4.86
C PRO A 314 18.36 -17.93 4.12
N TYR A 315 18.93 -18.15 2.92
CA TYR A 315 19.78 -17.16 2.23
C TYR A 315 19.01 -16.36 1.16
N LEU A 316 19.24 -15.04 1.13
CA LEU A 316 18.84 -14.08 0.08
C LEU A 316 17.33 -13.92 -0.25
N ALA A 317 16.43 -14.25 0.69
CA ALA A 317 14.98 -14.07 0.53
C ALA A 317 14.60 -12.64 0.06
N ALA A 318 15.31 -11.61 0.52
CA ALA A 318 15.03 -10.23 0.14
C ALA A 318 15.30 -9.93 -1.36
N HIS A 319 16.43 -10.39 -1.91
CA HIS A 319 16.78 -10.17 -3.32
C HIS A 319 15.84 -10.95 -4.24
N LEU A 320 15.55 -12.21 -3.88
CA LEU A 320 14.62 -13.05 -4.62
C LEU A 320 13.19 -12.53 -4.56
N ALA A 321 12.72 -12.05 -3.41
CA ALA A 321 11.41 -11.42 -3.28
C ALA A 321 11.27 -10.21 -4.20
N LEU A 322 12.31 -9.35 -4.22
CA LEU A 322 12.38 -8.19 -5.12
C LEU A 322 12.35 -8.60 -6.60
N LEU A 323 13.11 -9.63 -6.98
CA LEU A 323 13.11 -10.13 -8.36
C LEU A 323 11.78 -10.81 -8.72
N CYS A 324 11.18 -11.57 -7.81
CA CYS A 324 9.86 -12.18 -8.00
C CYS A 324 8.78 -11.11 -8.19
N GLU A 325 8.79 -10.06 -7.37
CA GLU A 325 7.88 -8.93 -7.48
C GLU A 325 8.08 -8.18 -8.81
N ALA A 326 9.33 -7.86 -9.16
CA ALA A 326 9.67 -7.19 -10.42
C ALA A 326 9.21 -7.98 -11.66
N ASN A 327 9.19 -9.31 -11.57
CA ASN A 327 8.87 -10.22 -12.68
C ASN A 327 7.47 -10.85 -12.60
N LYS A 328 6.61 -10.39 -11.67
CA LYS A 328 5.23 -10.90 -11.47
C LYS A 328 5.16 -12.40 -11.17
N VAL A 329 6.13 -12.90 -10.42
CA VAL A 329 6.20 -14.28 -9.91
C VAL A 329 5.87 -14.26 -8.42
N SER A 330 5.02 -15.16 -7.94
CA SER A 330 4.70 -15.24 -6.51
C SER A 330 5.80 -15.98 -5.73
N GLY A 331 6.32 -15.38 -4.67
CA GLY A 331 7.47 -15.91 -3.93
C GLY A 331 7.14 -16.29 -2.48
N VAL A 332 7.51 -17.50 -2.06
CA VAL A 332 7.46 -17.92 -0.65
C VAL A 332 8.87 -18.32 -0.21
N PHE A 333 9.39 -17.71 0.85
CA PHE A 333 10.79 -17.84 1.23
C PHE A 333 10.93 -18.22 2.71
N GLY A 334 12.01 -18.93 3.06
CA GLY A 334 12.37 -19.23 4.44
C GLY A 334 11.55 -20.36 5.09
N LEU A 335 11.00 -21.28 4.28
CA LEU A 335 10.27 -22.45 4.79
C LEU A 335 11.24 -23.54 5.27
N ILE A 336 11.12 -24.01 6.51
CA ILE A 336 12.02 -25.03 7.07
C ILE A 336 11.56 -26.44 6.64
N PRO A 337 12.34 -27.22 5.86
CA PRO A 337 12.04 -28.63 5.57
C PRO A 337 12.16 -29.46 6.84
N ARG A 338 11.21 -30.38 7.10
CA ARG A 338 11.22 -31.20 8.33
C ARG A 338 12.41 -32.15 8.44
N ASP A 339 12.99 -32.52 7.30
CA ASP A 339 14.10 -33.46 7.14
C ASP A 339 15.37 -32.98 7.89
N GLN A 340 15.41 -31.71 8.32
CA GLN A 340 16.54 -31.09 9.02
C GLN A 340 16.31 -30.83 10.52
N GLY A 341 15.17 -31.25 11.09
CA GLY A 341 14.87 -31.08 12.52
C GLY A 341 14.52 -29.63 12.92
N ALA A 342 13.92 -29.46 14.11
CA ALA A 342 13.55 -28.14 14.62
C ALA A 342 14.80 -27.34 15.00
N VAL A 343 15.10 -26.27 14.25
CA VAL A 343 16.26 -25.41 14.49
C VAL A 343 15.87 -24.32 15.50
N PRO A 344 16.57 -24.18 16.65
CA PRO A 344 16.34 -23.10 17.60
C PRO A 344 16.59 -21.73 16.94
N ALA A 345 15.83 -20.71 17.32
CA ALA A 345 15.86 -19.35 16.73
C ALA A 345 17.22 -18.61 16.78
N GLY A 346 18.27 -19.20 17.38
CA GLY A 346 19.65 -18.69 17.37
C GLY A 346 20.63 -19.43 16.45
N GLU A 347 20.28 -20.61 15.93
CA GLU A 347 21.12 -21.40 15.00
C GLU A 347 20.73 -21.17 13.52
N PHE A 348 19.65 -20.42 13.28
CA PHE A 348 19.17 -20.06 11.95
C PHE A 348 20.25 -19.36 11.09
N ASN A 349 21.14 -18.59 11.75
CA ASN A 349 22.25 -17.89 11.11
C ASN A 349 23.46 -18.80 10.79
N GLU A 350 23.62 -19.94 11.46
CA GLU A 350 24.71 -20.90 11.17
C GLU A 350 24.34 -21.79 9.96
N MET A 351 23.05 -22.12 9.74
CA MET A 351 22.60 -22.79 8.52
C MET A 351 22.75 -21.94 7.26
N ALA A 352 22.66 -20.61 7.37
CA ALA A 352 22.92 -19.67 6.28
C ALA A 352 24.36 -19.74 5.75
N LYS A 353 25.29 -20.37 6.50
CA LYS A 353 26.67 -20.64 6.08
C LYS A 353 26.87 -22.02 5.45
N SER A 354 25.84 -22.86 5.40
CA SER A 354 25.93 -24.20 4.82
C SER A 354 25.74 -24.18 3.30
N HIS A 355 26.67 -24.80 2.56
CA HIS A 355 26.62 -24.95 1.10
C HIS A 355 25.58 -26.00 0.67
N LEU A 356 24.29 -25.76 0.95
CA LEU A 356 23.21 -26.60 0.45
C LEU A 356 23.07 -26.42 -1.07
N ALA A 357 22.88 -27.54 -1.78
CA ALA A 357 22.59 -27.50 -3.21
C ALA A 357 21.27 -26.74 -3.47
N PRO A 358 21.13 -25.99 -4.58
CA PRO A 358 19.93 -25.21 -4.86
C PRO A 358 18.65 -26.04 -5.03
N TYR A 359 18.79 -27.28 -5.50
CA TYR A 359 17.68 -28.18 -5.80
C TYR A 359 17.72 -29.43 -4.93
N PHE A 360 16.54 -29.95 -4.62
CA PHE A 360 16.39 -31.21 -3.89
C PHE A 360 16.91 -32.39 -4.72
N SER A 361 17.52 -33.39 -4.08
CA SER A 361 17.95 -34.63 -4.74
C SER A 361 16.78 -35.53 -5.16
N THR A 362 15.58 -35.25 -4.66
CA THR A 362 14.34 -35.98 -4.89
C THR A 362 13.27 -35.04 -5.42
N ALA A 363 12.39 -35.56 -6.28
CA ALA A 363 11.23 -34.88 -6.83
C ALA A 363 10.05 -34.74 -5.82
N GLU A 364 10.37 -34.72 -4.52
CA GLU A 364 9.40 -34.55 -3.43
C GLU A 364 10.07 -33.97 -2.17
N THR A 365 9.31 -33.21 -1.37
CA THR A 365 9.74 -32.66 -0.06
C THR A 365 8.54 -32.40 0.86
N GLU A 366 8.75 -32.41 2.19
CA GLU A 366 7.73 -32.06 3.18
C GLU A 366 7.85 -30.58 3.61
N ILE A 367 6.82 -29.79 3.31
CA ILE A 367 6.70 -28.38 3.71
C ILE A 367 5.51 -28.23 4.65
N ASN A 368 5.71 -27.67 5.85
CA ASN A 368 4.65 -27.38 6.83
C ASN A 368 3.72 -28.58 7.14
N GLY A 369 4.25 -29.81 7.18
CA GLY A 369 3.45 -31.01 7.45
C GLY A 369 2.79 -31.64 6.22
N SER A 370 3.03 -31.10 5.02
CA SER A 370 2.47 -31.60 3.76
C SER A 370 3.57 -32.03 2.79
N VAL A 371 3.47 -33.25 2.28
CA VAL A 371 4.35 -33.76 1.21
C VAL A 371 3.91 -33.16 -0.12
N LEU A 372 4.86 -32.51 -0.81
CA LEU A 372 4.73 -31.99 -2.17
C LEU A 372 5.53 -32.85 -3.13
N LYS A 373 4.96 -33.16 -4.29
CA LYS A 373 5.58 -33.97 -5.36
C LYS A 373 5.66 -33.21 -6.67
N GLU A 374 6.66 -33.50 -7.48
CA GLU A 374 6.75 -33.01 -8.87
C GLU A 374 5.47 -33.34 -9.63
N GLY A 375 4.96 -32.36 -10.39
CA GLY A 375 3.72 -32.50 -11.16
C GLY A 375 2.44 -32.32 -10.35
N GLN A 376 2.53 -32.09 -9.03
CA GLN A 376 1.37 -31.83 -8.19
C GLN A 376 0.86 -30.40 -8.37
N GLU A 377 -0.45 -30.25 -8.53
CA GLU A 377 -1.10 -28.94 -8.52
C GLU A 377 -1.10 -28.34 -7.10
N ILE A 378 -0.66 -27.10 -6.99
CA ILE A 378 -0.54 -26.37 -5.74
C ILE A 378 -1.07 -24.94 -5.88
N ILE A 379 -1.44 -24.34 -4.75
CA ILE A 379 -1.76 -22.93 -4.64
C ILE A 379 -0.80 -22.30 -3.65
N LEU A 380 -0.09 -21.26 -4.09
CA LEU A 380 0.62 -20.34 -3.22
C LEU A 380 -0.36 -19.25 -2.78
N GLY A 381 -0.46 -18.96 -1.49
CA GLY A 381 -1.34 -17.90 -0.96
C GLY A 381 -0.67 -17.04 0.12
N ALA A 382 -1.00 -15.75 0.16
CA ALA A 382 -0.51 -14.81 1.16
C ALA A 382 -1.36 -14.90 2.44
N GLY A 383 -0.72 -15.23 3.56
CA GLY A 383 -1.35 -15.45 4.86
C GLY A 383 -0.32 -16.05 5.82
N ARG A 384 -0.42 -15.70 7.12
CA ARG A 384 0.59 -15.79 8.21
C ARG A 384 1.43 -17.08 8.40
N ASN A 385 1.37 -18.09 7.53
CA ASN A 385 2.18 -19.31 7.60
C ASN A 385 2.63 -19.89 6.23
N GLY A 386 2.62 -19.14 5.12
CA GLY A 386 3.16 -19.65 3.83
C GLY A 386 2.50 -20.96 3.38
N ILE A 387 1.18 -20.95 3.18
CA ILE A 387 0.41 -22.17 2.94
C ILE A 387 0.55 -22.61 1.47
N VAL A 388 0.97 -23.86 1.28
CA VAL A 388 0.81 -24.63 0.03
C VAL A 388 -0.42 -25.53 0.20
N PHE A 389 -1.52 -25.24 -0.50
CA PHE A 389 -2.74 -26.05 -0.39
C PHE A 389 -2.66 -27.34 -1.24
N LYS A 390 -3.20 -28.46 -0.73
CA LYS A 390 -3.50 -29.66 -1.53
C LYS A 390 -4.83 -29.50 -2.28
N PRO A 391 -4.99 -30.08 -3.49
CA PRO A 391 -6.24 -30.02 -4.25
C PRO A 391 -7.49 -30.54 -3.50
N GLU A 392 -7.31 -31.44 -2.54
CA GLU A 392 -8.37 -32.11 -1.79
C GLU A 392 -9.01 -31.20 -0.71
N ASN A 393 -8.29 -30.20 -0.20
CA ASN A 393 -8.79 -29.22 0.76
C ASN A 393 -9.55 -28.05 0.09
N ILE A 394 -9.59 -28.02 -1.25
CA ILE A 394 -10.28 -27.01 -2.05
C ILE A 394 -11.80 -27.09 -1.89
N LYS A 395 -12.36 -28.28 -1.58
CA LYS A 395 -13.81 -28.45 -1.40
C LYS A 395 -14.36 -27.82 -0.13
N GLU A 396 -13.60 -27.80 0.97
CA GLU A 396 -14.02 -27.15 2.22
C GLU A 396 -13.95 -25.62 2.11
N LEU A 397 -12.91 -25.08 1.48
CA LEU A 397 -12.81 -23.64 1.15
C LEU A 397 -13.89 -23.19 0.16
N ARG A 398 -14.30 -24.04 -0.79
CA ARG A 398 -15.45 -23.77 -1.67
C ARG A 398 -16.78 -23.72 -0.93
N GLY A 399 -16.98 -24.54 0.11
CA GLY A 399 -18.22 -24.53 0.89
C GLY A 399 -18.47 -23.22 1.63
N GLU A 400 -17.40 -22.53 2.05
CA GLU A 400 -17.48 -21.20 2.65
C GLU A 400 -17.58 -20.08 1.60
N LEU A 401 -16.99 -20.27 0.41
CA LEU A 401 -17.04 -19.31 -0.70
C LEU A 401 -18.32 -19.39 -1.56
N GLU A 402 -19.02 -20.53 -1.61
CA GLU A 402 -20.20 -20.73 -2.47
C GLU A 402 -21.51 -20.17 -1.86
N ASN A 403 -21.53 -19.84 -0.57
CA ASN A 403 -22.69 -19.18 0.07
C ASN A 403 -22.69 -17.65 -0.05
N ASP A 404 -21.58 -17.05 -0.45
CA ASP A 404 -21.53 -15.66 -0.89
C ASP A 404 -21.47 -15.63 -2.42
N ARG A 405 -22.63 -15.46 -3.06
CA ARG A 405 -22.69 -15.28 -4.51
C ARG A 405 -22.14 -13.91 -4.90
N GLN A 406 -20.82 -13.80 -4.92
CA GLN A 406 -20.04 -12.93 -5.81
C GLN A 406 -18.71 -13.66 -6.05
N GLU A 407 -18.37 -13.92 -7.32
CA GLU A 407 -16.99 -14.28 -7.67
C GLU A 407 -16.08 -13.23 -7.03
N PRO A 408 -15.02 -13.60 -6.29
CA PRO A 408 -14.17 -12.60 -5.67
C PRO A 408 -13.56 -11.76 -6.78
N SER A 409 -13.94 -10.49 -6.79
CA SER A 409 -13.37 -9.49 -7.69
C SER A 409 -11.89 -9.36 -7.34
N TYR A 410 -11.08 -8.86 -8.29
CA TYR A 410 -9.74 -8.36 -8.01
C TYR A 410 -9.73 -7.31 -6.86
N ASP A 411 -10.90 -6.77 -6.51
CA ASP A 411 -11.18 -5.88 -5.38
C ASP A 411 -11.18 -6.55 -3.99
N ASP A 412 -11.34 -7.87 -3.89
CA ASP A 412 -11.56 -8.55 -2.60
C ASP A 412 -10.28 -9.02 -1.89
N VAL A 413 -9.16 -9.14 -2.59
CA VAL A 413 -7.91 -9.70 -2.04
C VAL A 413 -6.91 -8.62 -1.59
N TYR A 414 -7.00 -7.41 -2.13
CA TYR A 414 -6.09 -6.31 -1.82
C TYR A 414 -6.78 -4.95 -1.95
N GLY A 415 -7.22 -4.33 -0.84
CA GLY A 415 -7.14 -2.87 -0.77
C GLY A 415 -8.22 -2.04 -0.09
N TYR A 416 -9.35 -2.56 0.39
CA TYR A 416 -10.37 -1.63 0.89
C TYR A 416 -10.03 -0.92 2.21
N GLU A 417 -9.37 -1.56 3.17
CA GLU A 417 -9.03 -0.86 4.42
C GLU A 417 -8.01 0.26 4.17
N TYR A 418 -6.92 -0.03 3.47
CA TYR A 418 -5.86 0.98 3.24
C TYR A 418 -6.17 1.97 2.11
N GLU A 419 -6.85 1.62 1.01
CA GLU A 419 -7.22 2.62 -0.02
C GLU A 419 -8.26 3.61 0.51
N GLY A 420 -9.20 3.15 1.35
CA GLY A 420 -10.14 4.02 2.04
C GLY A 420 -9.44 5.00 2.98
N GLU A 421 -8.51 4.51 3.79
CA GLU A 421 -7.71 5.33 4.71
C GLU A 421 -6.79 6.30 3.98
N LEU A 422 -6.14 5.89 2.88
CA LEU A 422 -5.31 6.76 2.06
C LEU A 422 -6.14 7.88 1.39
N ARG A 423 -7.35 7.58 0.90
CA ARG A 423 -8.26 8.62 0.39
C ARG A 423 -8.66 9.60 1.50
N GLN A 424 -9.03 9.10 2.66
CA GLN A 424 -9.39 9.95 3.80
C GLN A 424 -8.20 10.81 4.27
N LEU A 425 -6.97 10.28 4.24
CA LEU A 425 -5.76 11.04 4.52
C LEU A 425 -5.51 12.15 3.48
N GLN A 426 -5.77 11.89 2.19
CA GLN A 426 -5.74 12.93 1.15
C GLN A 426 -6.77 14.03 1.42
N GLU A 427 -7.97 13.67 1.89
CA GLU A 427 -8.99 14.65 2.27
C GLU A 427 -8.55 15.47 3.50
N CYS A 428 -7.87 14.87 4.47
CA CYS A 428 -7.27 15.62 5.57
C CYS A 428 -6.20 16.61 5.06
N PHE A 429 -5.29 16.20 4.17
CA PHE A 429 -4.32 17.12 3.55
C PHE A 429 -5.02 18.28 2.83
N ARG A 430 -6.06 17.99 2.05
CA ARG A 430 -6.87 19.02 1.37
C ARG A 430 -7.48 20.01 2.35
N ALA A 431 -8.08 19.52 3.43
CA ALA A 431 -8.68 20.37 4.45
C ALA A 431 -7.64 21.26 5.14
N PHE A 432 -6.52 20.67 5.55
CA PHE A 432 -5.41 21.39 6.17
C PHE A 432 -4.82 22.46 5.23
N PHE A 433 -4.50 22.09 3.98
CA PHE A 433 -3.93 23.04 3.02
C PHE A 433 -4.91 24.18 2.70
N LYS A 434 -6.20 23.89 2.58
CA LYS A 434 -7.22 24.92 2.41
C LYS A 434 -7.28 25.89 3.59
N GLU A 435 -7.26 25.37 4.82
CA GLU A 435 -7.28 26.18 6.05
C GLU A 435 -6.06 27.10 6.15
N HIS A 436 -4.89 26.62 5.71
CA HIS A 436 -3.63 27.34 5.79
C HIS A 436 -3.24 28.10 4.50
N ASN A 437 -4.14 28.18 3.52
CA ASN A 437 -3.90 28.79 2.20
C ASN A 437 -2.64 28.26 1.49
N ILE A 438 -2.40 26.95 1.64
CA ILE A 438 -1.33 26.21 0.97
C ILE A 438 -1.90 25.61 -0.30
N ARG A 439 -1.13 25.65 -1.40
CA ARG A 439 -1.56 25.04 -2.65
C ARG A 439 -1.50 23.51 -2.54
N LEU A 440 -2.57 22.84 -2.98
CA LEU A 440 -2.55 21.39 -3.14
C LEU A 440 -1.84 21.04 -4.45
N HIS A 441 -0.84 20.18 -4.36
CA HIS A 441 -0.11 19.68 -5.52
C HIS A 441 -0.58 18.27 -5.88
N ASN A 442 -0.90 18.05 -7.16
CA ASN A 442 -1.32 16.72 -7.63
C ASN A 442 -0.17 15.98 -8.31
N ILE A 443 -0.19 14.65 -8.20
CA ILE A 443 0.71 13.74 -8.92
C ILE A 443 -0.09 13.01 -10.00
N LYS A 444 0.16 13.41 -11.24
CA LYS A 444 -0.43 12.89 -12.46
C LYS A 444 0.47 11.79 -13.06
N ALA A 445 -0.09 10.98 -13.95
CA ALA A 445 0.64 9.94 -14.66
C ALA A 445 1.08 10.38 -16.07
N ASN A 446 2.29 9.98 -16.47
CA ASN A 446 2.73 9.90 -17.86
C ASN A 446 2.29 8.54 -18.42
N ALA A 447 1.20 8.51 -19.19
CA ALA A 447 0.57 7.27 -19.60
C ALA A 447 0.87 6.97 -21.07
N ASP A 448 1.64 5.90 -21.28
CA ASP A 448 2.00 5.37 -22.60
C ASP A 448 1.00 4.28 -23.04
N THR A 449 0.38 3.58 -22.09
CA THR A 449 -0.69 2.60 -22.30
C THR A 449 -1.71 2.65 -21.17
N GLU A 450 -2.98 2.48 -21.53
CA GLU A 450 -4.13 2.32 -20.63
C GLU A 450 -4.04 1.06 -19.76
N ALA A 451 -3.26 0.06 -20.18
CA ALA A 451 -3.13 -1.23 -19.50
C ALA A 451 -2.43 -1.12 -18.14
N ASN A 452 -1.75 0.01 -17.86
CA ASN A 452 -1.04 0.20 -16.60
C ASN A 452 -2.03 0.22 -15.40
N PRO A 453 -1.87 -0.68 -14.41
CA PRO A 453 -2.82 -0.82 -13.30
C PRO A 453 -2.77 0.35 -12.31
N PHE A 454 -1.68 1.12 -12.28
CA PHE A 454 -1.49 2.23 -11.34
C PHE A 454 -2.17 3.53 -11.80
N LEU A 455 -2.67 3.60 -13.04
CA LEU A 455 -3.40 4.77 -13.54
C LEU A 455 -4.63 5.12 -12.70
N ARG A 456 -5.28 4.12 -12.09
CA ARG A 456 -6.42 4.33 -11.18
C ARG A 456 -6.06 5.11 -9.91
N LEU A 457 -4.79 5.10 -9.52
CA LEU A 457 -4.26 5.82 -8.35
C LEU A 457 -3.79 7.23 -8.71
N ALA A 458 -3.62 7.54 -10.00
CA ALA A 458 -3.13 8.82 -10.47
C ALA A 458 -4.17 9.93 -10.24
N GLN A 459 -3.71 11.13 -9.90
CA GLN A 459 -4.54 12.33 -9.78
C GLN A 459 -4.69 13.04 -11.14
N GLY A 460 -4.93 12.24 -12.20
CA GLY A 460 -5.01 12.65 -13.59
C GLY A 460 -3.91 12.08 -14.48
N ILE A 461 -4.05 12.28 -15.78
CA ILE A 461 -2.99 12.00 -16.75
C ILE A 461 -2.39 13.33 -17.21
N GLY A 462 -1.12 13.54 -16.91
CA GLY A 462 -0.41 14.76 -17.26
C GLY A 462 0.31 14.66 -18.60
N LEU A 463 0.45 13.46 -19.18
CA LEU A 463 1.01 13.28 -20.52
C LEU A 463 0.57 11.96 -21.16
N ILE A 464 -0.11 12.05 -22.31
CA ILE A 464 -0.26 10.97 -23.29
C ILE A 464 0.53 11.36 -24.53
N ARG A 465 1.48 10.51 -24.92
CA ARG A 465 2.29 10.67 -26.13
C ARG A 465 1.53 10.15 -27.33
N THR A 466 1.03 11.05 -28.18
CA THR A 466 0.18 10.66 -29.31
C THR A 466 0.94 9.88 -30.37
N GLU A 467 2.24 10.13 -30.48
CA GLU A 467 3.25 9.38 -31.24
C GLU A 467 3.15 7.86 -31.07
N GLN A 468 3.10 7.39 -29.82
CA GLN A 468 3.08 5.96 -29.51
C GLN A 468 1.77 5.29 -29.92
N ILE A 469 0.68 6.05 -29.91
CA ILE A 469 -0.64 5.61 -30.35
C ILE A 469 -0.72 5.63 -31.88
N ALA A 470 -0.13 6.65 -32.52
CA ALA A 470 -0.11 6.82 -33.97
C ALA A 470 0.86 5.86 -34.69
N ALA A 471 1.78 5.21 -33.95
CA ALA A 471 2.74 4.23 -34.47
C ALA A 471 2.62 2.86 -33.76
N GLY A 472 1.55 2.59 -33.02
CA GLY A 472 1.41 1.40 -32.17
C GLY A 472 1.24 0.07 -32.93
N SER A 473 0.90 0.11 -34.22
CA SER A 473 0.78 -1.06 -35.10
C SER A 473 1.51 -0.85 -36.44
N ALA A 474 1.75 -1.94 -37.17
CA ALA A 474 2.36 -1.88 -38.50
C ALA A 474 1.52 -1.06 -39.50
N GLU A 475 0.18 -1.16 -39.40
CA GLU A 475 -0.75 -0.38 -40.24
C GLU A 475 -0.70 1.10 -39.89
N GLN A 476 -0.71 1.44 -38.60
CA GLN A 476 -0.62 2.81 -38.10
C GLN A 476 0.72 3.46 -38.50
N SER A 477 1.82 2.73 -38.30
CA SER A 477 3.16 3.16 -38.71
C SER A 477 3.26 3.39 -40.22
N ALA A 478 2.64 2.53 -41.03
CA ALA A 478 2.60 2.69 -42.48
C ALA A 478 1.77 3.92 -42.91
N ALA A 479 0.64 4.17 -42.25
CA ALA A 479 -0.18 5.35 -42.49
C ALA A 479 0.59 6.64 -42.12
N LEU A 480 1.24 6.65 -40.96
CA LEU A 480 2.06 7.78 -40.52
C LEU A 480 3.21 8.05 -41.49
N ARG A 481 3.94 7.01 -41.92
CA ARG A 481 5.00 7.13 -42.93
C ARG A 481 4.51 7.79 -44.23
N ARG A 482 3.35 7.38 -44.75
CA ARG A 482 2.74 7.97 -45.97
C ARG A 482 2.35 9.44 -45.76
N VAL A 483 1.88 9.81 -44.57
CA VAL A 483 1.62 11.22 -44.25
C VAL A 483 2.91 12.03 -44.30
N LEU A 484 4.00 11.56 -43.66
CA LEU A 484 5.26 12.30 -43.59
C LEU A 484 5.94 12.44 -44.96
N LEU A 485 5.92 11.39 -45.78
CA LEU A 485 6.60 11.35 -47.07
C LEU A 485 5.76 11.91 -48.22
N ASP A 486 4.46 11.61 -48.25
CA ASP A 486 3.61 11.80 -49.43
C ASP A 486 2.43 12.76 -49.20
N GLY A 487 2.07 13.06 -47.94
CA GLY A 487 0.94 13.92 -47.61
C GLY A 487 -0.42 13.37 -48.03
N ALA A 488 -0.54 12.05 -48.18
CA ALA A 488 -1.72 11.40 -48.73
C ALA A 488 -2.98 11.57 -47.84
N ALA A 489 -4.06 12.14 -48.40
CA ALA A 489 -5.32 12.43 -47.70
C ALA A 489 -5.91 11.19 -47.00
N GLU A 490 -5.97 10.06 -47.70
CA GLU A 490 -6.51 8.78 -47.18
C GLU A 490 -5.76 8.28 -45.93
N SER A 491 -4.48 8.65 -45.79
CA SER A 491 -3.67 8.24 -44.63
C SER A 491 -4.03 9.03 -43.37
N TYR A 492 -4.54 10.26 -43.50
CA TYR A 492 -5.03 11.04 -42.36
C TYR A 492 -6.30 10.44 -41.76
N ASP A 493 -7.23 9.94 -42.58
CA ASP A 493 -8.48 9.32 -42.10
C ASP A 493 -8.22 8.01 -41.33
N LEU A 494 -7.26 7.21 -41.83
CA LEU A 494 -6.83 5.98 -41.17
C LEU A 494 -6.16 6.28 -39.82
N LEU A 495 -5.29 7.31 -39.77
CA LEU A 495 -4.69 7.78 -38.53
C LEU A 495 -5.74 8.30 -37.54
N ALA A 496 -6.70 9.12 -38.00
CA ALA A 496 -7.77 9.64 -37.15
C ALA A 496 -8.56 8.51 -36.48
N SER A 497 -8.96 7.50 -37.26
CA SER A 497 -9.75 6.36 -36.78
C SER A 497 -8.97 5.52 -35.77
N SER A 498 -7.68 5.32 -36.02
CA SER A 498 -6.76 4.61 -35.14
C SER A 498 -6.54 5.35 -33.82
N MET A 499 -6.20 6.63 -33.89
CA MET A 499 -5.97 7.49 -32.73
C MET A 499 -7.22 7.63 -31.88
N LYS A 500 -8.40 7.78 -32.49
CA LYS A 500 -9.69 7.80 -31.78
C LYS A 500 -9.86 6.57 -30.89
N THR A 501 -9.54 5.39 -31.42
CA THR A 501 -9.67 4.13 -30.69
C THR A 501 -8.73 4.08 -29.49
N GLY A 502 -7.47 4.48 -29.68
CA GLY A 502 -6.47 4.54 -28.59
C GLY A 502 -6.80 5.60 -27.54
N TYR A 503 -7.16 6.82 -27.93
CA TYR A 503 -7.52 7.88 -26.99
C TYR A 503 -8.73 7.52 -26.12
N ARG A 504 -9.72 6.84 -26.72
CA ARG A 504 -10.92 6.40 -26.01
C ARG A 504 -10.59 5.40 -24.90
N SER A 505 -9.60 4.52 -25.08
CA SER A 505 -9.27 3.51 -24.06
C SER A 505 -8.72 4.14 -22.76
N PHE A 506 -7.96 5.24 -22.86
CA PHE A 506 -7.49 5.99 -21.70
C PHE A 506 -8.64 6.63 -20.90
N MET A 507 -9.68 7.13 -21.59
CA MET A 507 -10.81 7.80 -20.94
C MET A 507 -11.67 6.86 -20.09
N TYR A 508 -11.67 5.54 -20.36
CA TYR A 508 -12.43 4.56 -19.57
C TYR A 508 -11.74 4.14 -18.25
N ARG A 509 -10.46 4.46 -18.07
CA ARG A 509 -9.62 3.87 -17.00
C ARG A 509 -9.34 4.81 -15.83
N LEU A 510 -9.89 6.02 -15.88
CA LEU A 510 -9.55 7.10 -14.96
C LEU A 510 -10.74 7.53 -14.12
N ASN A 511 -10.44 8.04 -12.93
CA ASN A 511 -11.42 8.58 -12.00
C ASN A 511 -12.05 9.87 -12.57
N GLU A 512 -13.36 10.08 -12.39
CA GLU A 512 -14.17 11.02 -13.18
C GLU A 512 -13.80 12.52 -13.05
N ASN A 513 -12.94 12.87 -12.08
CA ASN A 513 -12.68 14.27 -11.69
C ASN A 513 -11.32 14.84 -12.10
N TYR A 514 -10.44 14.07 -12.75
CA TYR A 514 -9.09 14.54 -13.10
C TYR A 514 -8.89 14.73 -14.61
N PRO A 515 -8.06 15.70 -15.03
CA PRO A 515 -7.83 15.96 -16.45
C PRO A 515 -7.07 14.84 -17.15
N VAL A 516 -7.33 14.72 -18.45
CA VAL A 516 -6.56 13.86 -19.37
C VAL A 516 -5.84 14.72 -20.39
N LYS A 517 -4.51 14.74 -20.32
CA LYS A 517 -3.67 15.56 -21.19
C LYS A 517 -3.10 14.80 -22.37
N PHE A 518 -3.50 15.18 -23.58
CA PHE A 518 -2.96 14.69 -24.84
C PHE A 518 -1.91 15.67 -25.38
N ARG A 519 -0.68 15.20 -25.60
CA ARG A 519 0.35 15.96 -26.29
C ARG A 519 0.26 15.68 -27.79
N LEU A 520 0.08 16.71 -28.59
CA LEU A 520 0.06 16.62 -30.05
C LEU A 520 1.42 16.15 -30.59
N PHE A 521 1.50 15.96 -31.91
CA PHE A 521 2.60 15.28 -32.58
C PHE A 521 4.00 15.83 -32.25
N ASP A 522 4.83 14.99 -31.65
CA ASP A 522 6.24 15.26 -31.30
C ASP A 522 7.15 14.07 -31.63
N LEU A 523 7.28 13.76 -32.92
CA LEU A 523 8.15 12.69 -33.42
C LEU A 523 9.14 13.27 -34.42
N SER A 524 10.42 12.95 -34.24
CA SER A 524 11.43 13.25 -35.26
C SER A 524 11.34 12.23 -36.41
N PRO A 525 11.31 12.67 -37.68
CA PRO A 525 11.41 11.79 -38.84
C PRO A 525 12.62 10.84 -38.76
N LYS A 526 13.72 11.26 -38.13
CA LYS A 526 14.92 10.44 -37.91
C LYS A 526 14.65 9.20 -37.03
N GLU A 527 13.73 9.31 -36.10
CA GLU A 527 13.41 8.23 -35.15
C GLU A 527 12.41 7.23 -35.74
N LEU A 528 11.50 7.71 -36.59
CA LEU A 528 10.41 6.89 -37.14
C LEU A 528 10.77 6.20 -38.46
N LEU A 529 11.46 6.91 -39.35
CA LEU A 529 11.65 6.48 -40.72
C LEU A 529 12.84 5.52 -40.85
N GLY A 530 12.74 4.51 -41.72
CA GLY A 530 13.88 3.68 -42.09
C GLY A 530 14.92 4.48 -42.88
N ARG A 531 16.17 3.98 -43.00
CA ARG A 531 17.27 4.72 -43.65
C ARG A 531 16.93 5.25 -45.06
N GLU A 532 16.23 4.46 -45.87
CA GLU A 532 15.86 4.87 -47.22
C GLU A 532 14.83 6.01 -47.20
N ASP A 533 13.84 5.91 -46.32
CA ASP A 533 12.83 6.94 -46.13
C ASP A 533 13.41 8.21 -45.51
N GLN A 534 14.38 8.10 -44.61
CA GLN A 534 15.11 9.25 -44.08
C GLN A 534 15.83 9.99 -45.20
N LYS A 535 16.42 9.26 -46.17
CA LYS A 535 17.06 9.87 -47.33
C LYS A 535 16.02 10.60 -48.20
N GLN A 536 14.91 9.94 -48.53
CA GLN A 536 13.81 10.55 -49.28
C GLN A 536 13.25 11.79 -48.56
N PHE A 537 13.07 11.70 -47.24
CA PHE A 537 12.62 12.79 -46.40
C PHE A 537 13.60 13.97 -46.45
N HIS A 538 14.89 13.70 -46.27
CA HIS A 538 15.93 14.72 -46.31
C HIS A 538 16.02 15.37 -47.70
N GLU A 539 15.91 14.61 -48.78
CA GLU A 539 15.88 15.14 -50.15
C GLU A 539 14.69 16.07 -50.37
N ARG A 540 13.54 15.78 -49.75
CA ARG A 540 12.32 16.58 -49.88
C ARG A 540 12.34 17.85 -49.05
N TYR A 541 12.79 17.78 -47.80
CA TYR A 541 12.65 18.87 -46.83
C TYR A 541 13.97 19.54 -46.42
N GLY A 542 15.12 19.00 -46.85
CA GLY A 542 16.45 19.57 -46.60
C GLY A 542 16.97 19.44 -45.16
N ARG A 543 16.17 18.89 -44.23
CA ARG A 543 16.51 18.71 -42.81
C ARG A 543 15.74 17.53 -42.21
N MET A 544 16.17 17.05 -41.05
CA MET A 544 15.61 15.85 -40.39
C MET A 544 14.93 16.14 -39.04
N ASP A 545 15.07 17.35 -38.53
CA ASP A 545 14.59 17.83 -37.24
C ASP A 545 13.25 18.58 -37.36
N ILE A 546 12.36 18.08 -38.21
CA ILE A 546 10.99 18.61 -38.36
C ILE A 546 10.07 17.89 -37.39
N HIS A 547 9.84 18.46 -36.22
CA HIS A 547 8.90 17.98 -35.20
C HIS A 547 8.24 19.16 -34.47
N GLY A 548 7.21 18.90 -33.67
CA GLY A 548 6.46 19.89 -32.89
C GLY A 548 6.14 21.16 -33.68
N GLY A 549 6.45 22.36 -33.15
CA GLY A 549 6.16 23.63 -33.83
C GLY A 549 6.59 23.68 -35.30
N ALA A 550 7.78 23.18 -35.64
CA ALA A 550 8.26 23.16 -37.03
C ALA A 550 7.44 22.21 -37.94
N ALA A 551 6.86 21.15 -37.38
CA ALA A 551 5.98 20.24 -38.12
C ALA A 551 4.65 20.90 -38.50
N LEU A 552 4.24 22.00 -37.85
CA LEU A 552 3.02 22.72 -38.18
C LEU A 552 3.07 23.33 -39.59
N GLU A 553 4.23 23.83 -40.01
CA GLU A 553 4.43 24.39 -41.36
C GLU A 553 4.35 23.30 -42.44
N THR A 554 4.77 22.07 -42.09
CA THR A 554 4.89 20.97 -43.04
C THR A 554 3.61 20.12 -43.11
N TRP A 555 3.00 19.82 -41.96
CA TRP A 555 1.83 18.95 -41.83
C TRP A 555 0.74 19.56 -40.92
N PRO A 556 0.17 20.73 -41.26
CA PRO A 556 -0.89 21.35 -40.46
C PRO A 556 -2.14 20.46 -40.33
N GLN A 557 -2.39 19.62 -41.34
CA GLN A 557 -3.50 18.68 -41.32
C GLN A 557 -3.34 17.59 -40.24
N LEU A 558 -2.10 17.25 -39.84
CA LEU A 558 -1.83 16.27 -38.79
C LEU A 558 -2.37 16.76 -37.44
N TYR A 559 -2.12 18.03 -37.10
CA TYR A 559 -2.63 18.68 -35.90
C TYR A 559 -4.17 18.69 -35.86
N ARG A 560 -4.82 19.05 -36.98
CA ARG A 560 -6.29 18.98 -37.11
C ARG A 560 -6.82 17.56 -36.92
N THR A 561 -6.14 16.59 -37.52
CA THR A 561 -6.50 15.16 -37.45
C THR A 561 -6.43 14.66 -36.00
N GLN A 562 -5.40 15.04 -35.25
CA GLN A 562 -5.25 14.69 -33.84
C GLN A 562 -6.31 15.36 -32.97
N ALA A 563 -6.55 16.66 -33.13
CA ALA A 563 -7.59 17.39 -32.38
C ALA A 563 -8.97 16.77 -32.61
N LYS A 564 -9.33 16.50 -33.87
CA LYS A 564 -10.56 15.80 -34.24
C LYS A 564 -10.64 14.42 -33.58
N ALA A 565 -9.58 13.64 -33.61
CA ALA A 565 -9.55 12.31 -33.01
C ALA A 565 -9.74 12.35 -31.48
N VAL A 566 -9.18 13.36 -30.78
CA VAL A 566 -9.40 13.57 -29.33
C VAL A 566 -10.88 13.84 -29.05
N PHE A 567 -11.52 14.75 -29.79
CA PHE A 567 -12.93 15.09 -29.57
C PHE A 567 -13.89 13.94 -29.96
N ASP A 568 -13.60 13.22 -31.04
CA ASP A 568 -14.36 12.04 -31.43
C ASP A 568 -14.21 10.91 -30.41
N ALA A 569 -13.02 10.74 -29.82
CA ALA A 569 -12.78 9.78 -28.75
C ALA A 569 -13.60 10.14 -27.51
N TYR A 570 -13.56 11.41 -27.11
CA TYR A 570 -14.32 11.92 -25.96
C TYR A 570 -15.83 11.69 -26.12
N LYS A 571 -16.40 12.05 -27.27
CA LYS A 571 -17.83 11.84 -27.54
C LYS A 571 -18.25 10.38 -27.63
N SER A 572 -17.31 9.49 -27.93
CA SER A 572 -17.58 8.04 -27.99
C SER A 572 -17.20 7.30 -26.71
N ALA A 573 -16.59 7.97 -25.74
CA ALA A 573 -16.39 7.46 -24.39
C ALA A 573 -17.73 7.47 -23.62
N ASN A 574 -17.80 6.79 -22.47
CA ASN A 574 -19.04 6.59 -21.69
C ASN A 574 -19.79 7.91 -21.46
N PRO A 575 -21.14 8.00 -21.55
CA PRO A 575 -21.89 9.21 -21.18
C PRO A 575 -21.61 9.77 -19.76
N TYR A 576 -21.02 8.98 -18.86
CA TYR A 576 -20.58 9.45 -17.54
C TYR A 576 -19.16 10.06 -17.53
N THR A 577 -18.42 10.01 -18.66
CA THR A 577 -17.12 10.68 -18.76
C THR A 577 -17.30 12.20 -18.76
N GLN A 578 -16.96 12.80 -17.63
CA GLN A 578 -17.02 14.24 -17.38
C GLN A 578 -15.63 14.88 -17.30
N GLN A 579 -14.58 14.10 -17.55
CA GLN A 579 -13.18 14.52 -17.36
C GLN A 579 -12.84 15.70 -18.28
N PRO A 580 -12.20 16.76 -17.76
CA PRO A 580 -11.72 17.85 -18.59
C PRO A 580 -10.59 17.36 -19.50
N LEU A 581 -10.66 17.71 -20.79
CA LEU A 581 -9.60 17.43 -21.75
C LEU A 581 -8.54 18.54 -21.73
N GLN A 582 -7.28 18.15 -21.80
CA GLN A 582 -6.17 19.06 -21.99
C GLN A 582 -5.45 18.69 -23.29
N ILE A 583 -5.38 19.60 -24.24
CA ILE A 583 -4.66 19.39 -25.50
C ILE A 583 -3.43 20.28 -25.49
N MET A 584 -2.26 19.68 -25.65
CA MET A 584 -0.98 20.34 -25.45
C MET A 584 -0.12 20.31 -26.72
N MET A 585 0.37 21.47 -27.13
CA MET A 585 1.32 21.59 -28.24
C MET A 585 2.77 21.41 -27.75
N PRO A 586 3.55 20.49 -28.34
CA PRO A 586 4.97 20.28 -28.04
C PRO A 586 5.89 21.22 -28.84
N ALA A 587 7.14 21.35 -28.39
CA ALA A 587 8.26 22.04 -29.01
C ALA A 587 7.87 23.38 -29.66
N VAL A 588 7.18 24.21 -28.88
CA VAL A 588 6.73 25.55 -29.32
C VAL A 588 7.95 26.46 -29.49
N ARG A 589 7.90 27.32 -30.51
CA ARG A 589 8.97 28.29 -30.79
C ARG A 589 8.47 29.72 -30.74
N THR A 590 7.27 29.98 -31.28
CA THR A 590 6.74 31.34 -31.42
C THR A 590 5.29 31.45 -30.95
N GLU A 591 4.83 32.67 -30.70
CA GLU A 591 3.41 32.98 -30.46
C GLU A 591 2.52 32.49 -31.62
N GLN A 592 2.99 32.66 -32.87
CA GLN A 592 2.24 32.31 -34.07
C GLN A 592 1.93 30.80 -34.14
N ASP A 593 2.86 29.95 -33.71
CA ASP A 593 2.66 28.49 -33.61
C ASP A 593 1.45 28.18 -32.72
N VAL A 594 1.42 28.83 -31.56
CA VAL A 594 0.43 28.65 -30.49
C VAL A 594 -0.94 29.12 -30.95
N THR A 595 -1.04 30.34 -31.50
CA THR A 595 -2.32 30.89 -31.97
C THR A 595 -2.90 30.10 -33.13
N THR A 596 -2.04 29.59 -34.01
CA THR A 596 -2.46 28.78 -35.16
C THR A 596 -3.06 27.45 -34.69
N VAL A 597 -2.35 26.70 -33.82
CA VAL A 597 -2.86 25.42 -33.30
C VAL A 597 -4.09 25.62 -32.43
N LYS A 598 -4.13 26.66 -31.58
CA LYS A 598 -5.32 27.00 -30.79
C LYS A 598 -6.55 27.21 -31.66
N THR A 599 -6.40 27.95 -32.76
CA THR A 599 -7.48 28.20 -33.71
C THR A 599 -7.95 26.90 -34.37
N MET A 600 -7.02 26.05 -34.81
CA MET A 600 -7.36 24.74 -35.38
C MET A 600 -8.15 23.87 -34.39
N ILE A 601 -7.73 23.83 -33.12
CA ILE A 601 -8.43 23.07 -32.07
C ILE A 601 -9.83 23.63 -31.84
N ALA A 602 -9.97 24.96 -31.75
CA ALA A 602 -11.28 25.61 -31.55
C ALA A 602 -12.24 25.32 -32.71
N GLU A 603 -11.75 25.34 -33.96
CA GLU A 603 -12.56 24.98 -35.13
C GLU A 603 -13.01 23.51 -35.11
N GLU A 604 -12.12 22.57 -34.76
CA GLU A 604 -12.49 21.16 -34.63
C GLU A 604 -13.42 20.91 -33.44
N ALA A 605 -13.25 21.64 -32.34
CA ALA A 605 -14.15 21.59 -31.19
C ALA A 605 -15.56 22.07 -31.57
N ALA A 606 -15.66 23.16 -32.33
CA ALA A 606 -16.94 23.68 -32.83
C ALA A 606 -17.63 22.69 -33.78
N LYS A 607 -16.91 22.08 -34.73
CA LYS A 607 -17.44 21.01 -35.58
C LYS A 607 -17.90 19.80 -34.77
N ALA A 608 -17.24 19.55 -33.65
CA ALA A 608 -17.57 18.49 -32.73
C ALA A 608 -18.63 18.89 -31.69
N GLU A 609 -19.19 20.10 -31.71
CA GLU A 609 -20.17 20.58 -30.71
C GLU A 609 -19.64 20.41 -29.27
N MET A 610 -18.33 20.54 -29.07
CA MET A 610 -17.69 20.39 -27.77
C MET A 610 -17.91 21.65 -26.93
N PRO A 611 -18.42 21.53 -25.68
CA PRO A 611 -18.56 22.68 -24.81
C PRO A 611 -17.18 23.27 -24.46
N GLU A 612 -17.06 24.60 -24.47
CA GLU A 612 -15.78 25.30 -24.20
C GLU A 612 -15.18 24.96 -22.84
N ASN A 613 -16.01 24.66 -21.83
CA ASN A 613 -15.54 24.29 -20.50
C ASN A 613 -15.11 22.81 -20.36
N ARG A 614 -15.16 22.02 -21.43
CA ARG A 614 -14.77 20.60 -21.44
C ARG A 614 -13.39 20.34 -21.99
N TYR A 615 -12.76 21.33 -22.61
CA TYR A 615 -11.40 21.22 -23.08
C TYR A 615 -10.62 22.50 -22.78
N SER A 616 -9.31 22.37 -22.73
CA SER A 616 -8.38 23.48 -22.59
C SER A 616 -7.17 23.26 -23.47
N PHE A 617 -6.55 24.35 -23.90
CA PHE A 617 -5.38 24.33 -24.74
C PHE A 617 -4.17 24.88 -23.99
N GLY A 618 -3.05 24.18 -24.10
CA GLY A 618 -1.80 24.60 -23.49
C GLY A 618 -0.59 24.21 -24.33
N VAL A 619 0.58 24.52 -23.79
CA VAL A 619 1.86 24.28 -24.48
C VAL A 619 2.85 23.58 -23.57
N MET A 620 3.77 22.87 -24.20
CA MET A 620 4.95 22.35 -23.54
C MET A 620 6.09 23.38 -23.61
N ILE A 621 6.61 23.78 -22.47
CA ILE A 621 7.80 24.63 -22.36
C ILE A 621 9.00 23.70 -22.18
N GLU A 622 9.73 23.46 -23.27
CA GLU A 622 10.77 22.43 -23.34
C GLU A 622 11.97 22.81 -24.20
N THR A 623 11.98 24.04 -24.70
CA THR A 623 13.03 24.59 -25.55
C THR A 623 13.52 25.93 -24.99
N LEU A 624 14.75 26.33 -25.32
CA LEU A 624 15.24 27.66 -24.98
C LEU A 624 14.40 28.76 -25.67
N ASP A 625 13.92 28.51 -26.89
CA ASP A 625 12.99 29.40 -27.61
C ASP A 625 11.68 29.60 -26.82
N SER A 626 11.05 28.51 -26.36
CA SER A 626 9.80 28.60 -25.58
C SER A 626 10.00 29.27 -24.20
N CYS A 627 11.17 29.10 -23.58
CA CYS A 627 11.51 29.81 -22.35
C CYS A 627 11.68 31.31 -22.61
N GLY A 628 12.43 31.67 -23.67
CA GLY A 628 12.71 33.06 -24.03
C GLY A 628 11.47 33.83 -24.48
N ASN A 629 10.54 33.15 -25.16
CA ASN A 629 9.31 33.75 -25.71
C ASN A 629 8.08 33.54 -24.79
N ALA A 630 8.28 33.10 -23.55
CA ALA A 630 7.20 32.77 -22.63
C ALA A 630 6.18 33.91 -22.45
N ALA A 631 6.64 35.17 -22.42
CA ALA A 631 5.77 36.34 -22.26
C ALA A 631 4.78 36.54 -23.42
N GLU A 632 5.15 36.12 -24.64
CA GLU A 632 4.32 36.21 -25.84
C GLU A 632 3.42 34.97 -25.98
N ILE A 633 3.90 33.80 -25.55
CA ILE A 633 3.20 32.51 -25.66
C ILE A 633 2.06 32.37 -24.61
N ILE A 634 2.35 32.70 -23.35
CA ILE A 634 1.45 32.41 -22.20
C ILE A 634 0.08 33.11 -22.28
N PRO A 635 -0.07 34.34 -22.80
CA PRO A 635 -1.37 34.97 -23.00
C PRO A 635 -2.39 34.08 -23.75
N HIS A 636 -1.91 33.19 -24.61
CA HIS A 636 -2.75 32.32 -25.43
C HIS A 636 -3.04 30.95 -24.82
N CYS A 637 -2.42 30.61 -23.70
CA CYS A 637 -2.48 29.27 -23.09
C CYS A 637 -3.40 29.23 -21.86
N ASP A 638 -4.15 28.15 -21.69
CA ASP A 638 -4.95 27.89 -20.49
C ASP A 638 -4.12 27.20 -19.40
N PHE A 639 -3.09 26.47 -19.80
CA PHE A 639 -2.07 25.86 -18.94
C PHE A 639 -0.72 25.78 -19.67
N ILE A 640 0.36 25.58 -18.91
CA ILE A 640 1.68 25.22 -19.45
C ILE A 640 2.20 23.95 -18.79
N SER A 641 3.08 23.23 -19.48
CA SER A 641 3.74 22.04 -18.93
C SER A 641 5.23 22.05 -19.28
N PHE A 642 6.11 21.88 -18.32
CA PHE A 642 7.54 21.75 -18.64
C PHE A 642 7.88 20.35 -19.15
N GLY A 643 8.59 20.26 -20.28
CA GLY A 643 9.20 19.03 -20.77
C GLY A 643 10.66 18.97 -20.32
N THR A 644 10.93 18.41 -19.14
CA THR A 644 12.25 18.59 -18.51
C THR A 644 13.37 17.84 -19.21
N ASN A 645 13.07 16.77 -19.93
CA ASN A 645 14.07 16.00 -20.67
C ASN A 645 14.68 16.85 -21.79
N ASP A 646 13.84 17.41 -22.66
CA ASP A 646 14.27 18.23 -23.79
C ASP A 646 14.83 19.57 -23.34
N LEU A 647 14.26 20.16 -22.28
CA LEU A 647 14.82 21.37 -21.68
C LEU A 647 16.21 21.10 -21.09
N THR A 648 16.41 19.97 -20.40
CA THR A 648 17.74 19.58 -19.90
C THR A 648 18.73 19.39 -21.05
N GLN A 649 18.29 18.77 -22.15
CA GLN A 649 19.13 18.59 -23.34
C GLN A 649 19.58 19.93 -23.94
N GLN A 650 18.67 20.90 -24.08
CA GLN A 650 19.00 22.20 -24.67
C GLN A 650 19.83 23.09 -23.74
N VAL A 651 19.50 23.13 -22.45
CA VAL A 651 20.20 23.98 -21.48
C VAL A 651 21.63 23.47 -21.24
N LEU A 652 21.84 22.15 -21.18
CA LEU A 652 23.14 21.57 -20.91
C LEU A 652 23.96 21.21 -22.16
N ASP A 653 23.34 21.25 -23.35
CA ASP A 653 23.91 20.76 -24.62
C ASP A 653 24.44 19.31 -24.51
N ILE A 654 23.66 18.47 -23.83
CA ILE A 654 23.97 17.04 -23.65
C ILE A 654 22.81 16.25 -24.23
N PRO A 655 22.98 15.50 -25.33
CA PRO A 655 21.94 14.61 -25.84
C PRO A 655 21.62 13.48 -24.85
N ARG A 656 20.35 13.09 -24.79
CA ARG A 656 19.91 12.01 -23.88
C ARG A 656 20.56 10.67 -24.19
N ASP A 657 20.83 10.39 -25.46
CA ASP A 657 21.43 9.16 -25.98
C ASP A 657 22.97 9.15 -25.94
N ASP A 658 23.62 10.30 -25.69
CA ASP A 658 25.08 10.35 -25.49
C ASP A 658 25.47 9.94 -24.06
N LEU A 659 25.58 8.62 -23.86
CA LEU A 659 25.99 8.03 -22.59
C LEU A 659 27.37 8.52 -22.11
N ARG A 660 28.27 8.90 -23.01
CA ARG A 660 29.62 9.39 -22.64
C ARG A 660 29.56 10.82 -22.11
N ALA A 661 28.77 11.69 -22.74
CA ALA A 661 28.55 13.04 -22.25
C ALA A 661 27.86 13.03 -20.88
N ARG A 662 26.85 12.17 -20.71
CA ARG A 662 26.16 11.97 -19.43
C ARG A 662 27.10 11.48 -18.33
N ALA A 663 27.96 10.49 -18.62
CA ALA A 663 28.95 10.01 -17.66
C ALA A 663 29.96 11.11 -17.25
N ARG A 664 30.46 11.92 -18.20
CA ARG A 664 31.35 13.05 -17.88
C ARG A 664 30.67 14.09 -17.00
N TYR A 665 29.38 14.36 -17.22
CA TYR A 665 28.61 15.25 -16.36
C TYR A 665 28.46 14.67 -14.95
N GLU A 666 28.12 13.38 -14.85
CA GLU A 666 27.98 12.67 -13.58
C GLU A 666 29.29 12.65 -12.79
N ASP A 667 30.44 12.39 -13.43
CA ASP A 667 31.76 12.44 -12.79
C ASP A 667 32.09 13.82 -12.21
N LYS A 668 31.68 14.89 -12.92
CA LYS A 668 31.94 16.27 -12.53
C LYS A 668 30.98 16.78 -11.45
N HIS A 669 29.71 16.39 -11.51
CA HIS A 669 28.64 16.98 -10.70
C HIS A 669 28.03 16.02 -9.65
N GLY A 670 28.38 14.73 -9.71
CA GLY A 670 27.94 13.69 -8.77
C GLY A 670 26.52 13.17 -9.00
N TYR A 671 25.91 13.44 -10.17
CA TYR A 671 24.59 12.92 -10.55
C TYR A 671 24.38 12.92 -12.07
N ASP A 672 23.53 12.00 -12.55
CA ASP A 672 23.01 11.99 -13.92
C ASP A 672 21.98 13.13 -14.12
N PRO A 673 22.20 14.05 -15.07
CA PRO A 673 21.32 15.21 -15.28
C PRO A 673 19.92 14.81 -15.73
N TYR A 674 19.68 13.58 -16.22
CA TYR A 674 18.36 13.09 -16.59
C TYR A 674 17.63 12.34 -15.47
N LYS A 675 18.30 12.12 -14.33
CA LYS A 675 17.68 11.56 -13.11
C LYS A 675 17.41 12.63 -12.06
N LYS A 676 18.25 13.67 -12.01
CA LYS A 676 18.11 14.80 -11.10
C LYS A 676 18.24 16.10 -11.88
N LEU A 677 17.32 17.03 -11.62
CA LEU A 677 17.27 18.30 -12.33
C LEU A 677 18.51 19.15 -12.03
N ALA A 678 19.14 19.68 -13.09
CA ALA A 678 20.27 20.59 -12.95
C ALA A 678 19.81 21.97 -12.46
N PRO A 679 20.62 22.68 -11.64
CA PRO A 679 20.28 24.02 -11.14
C PRO A 679 19.91 25.01 -12.25
N ASP A 680 20.66 25.04 -13.35
CA ASP A 680 20.44 25.94 -14.48
C ASP A 680 19.08 25.69 -15.15
N VAL A 681 18.66 24.42 -15.24
CA VAL A 681 17.34 24.04 -15.76
C VAL A 681 16.22 24.50 -14.81
N LEU A 682 16.43 24.35 -13.50
CA LEU A 682 15.50 24.82 -12.49
C LEU A 682 15.35 26.36 -12.50
N GLU A 683 16.41 27.10 -12.82
CA GLU A 683 16.36 28.56 -12.96
C GLU A 683 15.47 28.98 -14.12
N HIS A 684 15.64 28.38 -15.31
CA HIS A 684 14.72 28.60 -16.44
C HIS A 684 13.26 28.29 -16.10
N ILE A 685 13.00 27.20 -15.39
CA ILE A 685 11.64 26.86 -14.93
C ILE A 685 11.10 27.95 -14.00
N ARG A 686 11.90 28.43 -13.04
CA ARG A 686 11.48 29.49 -12.10
C ARG A 686 11.17 30.80 -12.82
N ASP A 687 11.99 31.18 -13.80
CA ASP A 687 11.79 32.40 -14.57
C ASP A 687 10.49 32.34 -15.36
N VAL A 688 10.25 31.23 -16.06
CA VAL A 688 9.00 31.02 -16.81
C VAL A 688 7.80 30.98 -15.87
N CYS A 689 7.88 30.32 -14.71
CA CYS A 689 6.82 30.35 -13.70
C CYS A 689 6.51 31.78 -13.24
N THR A 690 7.54 32.60 -13.00
CA THR A 690 7.39 33.99 -12.58
C THR A 690 6.70 34.82 -13.66
N VAL A 691 7.14 34.69 -14.91
CA VAL A 691 6.49 35.33 -16.07
C VAL A 691 5.03 34.86 -16.18
N ALA A 692 4.78 33.56 -16.09
CA ALA A 692 3.45 32.97 -16.19
C ALA A 692 2.48 33.57 -15.17
N ARG A 693 2.90 33.62 -13.90
CA ARG A 693 2.08 34.18 -12.81
C ARG A 693 1.88 35.68 -12.92
N SER A 694 2.82 36.42 -13.51
CA SER A 694 2.66 37.86 -13.75
C SER A 694 1.60 38.17 -14.81
N ILE A 695 1.41 37.27 -15.80
CA ILE A 695 0.46 37.42 -16.90
C ILE A 695 -0.90 36.82 -16.53
N LYS A 696 -0.89 35.62 -15.94
CA LYS A 696 -2.07 34.86 -15.53
C LYS A 696 -1.83 34.26 -14.14
N PRO A 697 -2.25 34.95 -13.05
CA PRO A 697 -1.99 34.50 -11.67
C PRO A 697 -2.43 33.06 -11.40
N ASP A 698 -3.55 32.63 -11.98
CA ASP A 698 -4.16 31.33 -11.73
C ASP A 698 -3.84 30.26 -12.80
N ILE A 699 -2.93 30.51 -13.75
CA ILE A 699 -2.59 29.54 -14.80
C ILE A 699 -2.11 28.21 -14.20
N GLU A 700 -2.57 27.08 -14.74
CA GLU A 700 -2.07 25.78 -14.30
C GLU A 700 -0.66 25.55 -14.89
N ILE A 701 0.31 25.22 -14.02
CA ILE A 701 1.69 24.94 -14.39
C ILE A 701 2.05 23.52 -13.99
N ASP A 702 2.23 22.65 -14.98
CA ASP A 702 2.62 21.27 -14.79
C ASP A 702 4.09 21.03 -15.15
N ILE A 703 4.62 19.88 -14.74
CA ILE A 703 5.92 19.41 -15.19
C ILE A 703 5.87 17.92 -15.51
N CYS A 704 6.37 17.55 -16.69
CA CYS A 704 6.43 16.18 -17.17
C CYS A 704 7.88 15.74 -17.28
N GLY A 705 8.24 14.67 -16.57
CA GLY A 705 9.58 14.11 -16.62
C GLY A 705 9.92 13.30 -15.38
N ASN A 706 10.80 12.31 -15.55
CA ASN A 706 11.18 11.44 -14.42
C ASN A 706 12.02 12.17 -13.37
N GLN A 707 12.66 13.29 -13.70
CA GLN A 707 13.37 14.11 -12.71
C GLN A 707 12.44 14.65 -11.61
N ALA A 708 11.15 14.83 -11.91
CA ALA A 708 10.15 15.29 -10.95
C ALA A 708 9.73 14.19 -9.94
N SER A 709 10.11 12.92 -10.14
CA SER A 709 9.80 11.85 -9.18
C SER A 709 10.74 11.84 -7.96
N ASP A 710 11.87 12.55 -8.02
CA ASP A 710 12.74 12.74 -6.85
C ASP A 710 12.07 13.72 -5.86
N PRO A 711 11.79 13.32 -4.61
CA PRO A 711 11.06 14.17 -3.68
C PRO A 711 11.73 15.52 -3.41
N LYS A 712 13.07 15.58 -3.38
CA LYS A 712 13.78 16.85 -3.18
C LYS A 712 13.59 17.79 -4.36
N THR A 713 13.75 17.27 -5.58
CA THR A 713 13.51 18.01 -6.82
C THR A 713 12.06 18.47 -6.92
N ALA A 714 11.10 17.61 -6.60
CA ALA A 714 9.67 17.94 -6.55
C ALA A 714 9.37 19.15 -5.65
N LEU A 715 9.93 19.18 -4.44
CA LEU A 715 9.73 20.32 -3.54
C LEU A 715 10.34 21.61 -4.08
N GLN A 716 11.52 21.54 -4.72
CA GLN A 716 12.14 22.71 -5.34
C GLN A 716 11.34 23.24 -6.53
N LEU A 717 10.67 22.35 -7.27
CA LEU A 717 9.76 22.71 -8.36
C LEU A 717 8.49 23.39 -7.85
N PHE A 718 7.91 22.89 -6.75
CA PHE A 718 6.77 23.56 -6.09
C PHE A 718 7.16 24.94 -5.58
N ASP A 719 8.32 25.07 -4.94
CA ASP A 719 8.85 26.37 -4.49
C ASP A 719 9.13 27.33 -5.67
N ALA A 720 9.41 26.78 -6.87
CA ALA A 720 9.57 27.56 -8.11
C ALA A 720 8.24 27.98 -8.76
N GLY A 721 7.09 27.49 -8.29
CA GLY A 721 5.76 27.87 -8.80
C GLY A 721 5.05 26.81 -9.64
N VAL A 722 5.58 25.58 -9.71
CA VAL A 722 4.92 24.42 -10.37
C VAL A 722 3.78 23.90 -9.48
N ASP A 723 2.66 23.56 -10.11
CA ASP A 723 1.44 23.13 -9.44
C ASP A 723 1.34 21.62 -9.35
N ASN A 724 1.62 20.91 -10.45
CA ASN A 724 1.46 19.45 -10.49
C ASN A 724 2.65 18.78 -11.17
N LEU A 725 2.93 17.55 -10.73
CA LEU A 725 3.98 16.71 -11.30
C LEU A 725 3.32 15.61 -12.13
N SER A 726 3.89 15.30 -13.30
CA SER A 726 3.49 14.16 -14.12
C SER A 726 4.68 13.22 -14.30
N VAL A 727 4.56 12.05 -13.70
CA VAL A 727 5.66 11.07 -13.55
C VAL A 727 5.24 9.70 -14.07
N ALA A 728 6.20 8.79 -14.26
CA ALA A 728 5.90 7.43 -14.71
C ALA A 728 4.93 6.71 -13.74
N PRO A 729 3.89 6.04 -14.24
CA PRO A 729 2.88 5.38 -13.42
C PRO A 729 3.43 4.07 -12.82
N SER A 730 4.06 4.19 -11.65
CA SER A 730 4.51 3.09 -10.81
C SER A 730 3.81 3.13 -9.45
N GLN A 731 3.93 2.06 -8.67
CA GLN A 731 3.40 2.02 -7.31
C GLN A 731 4.00 3.14 -6.45
N GLU A 732 5.32 3.35 -6.53
CA GLU A 732 6.05 4.37 -5.80
C GLU A 732 5.49 5.77 -6.11
N ASN A 733 5.35 6.06 -7.41
CA ASN A 733 4.95 7.36 -7.89
C ASN A 733 3.47 7.66 -7.69
N MET A 734 2.58 6.70 -7.94
CA MET A 734 1.14 6.95 -7.88
C MET A 734 0.57 6.74 -6.48
N ARG A 735 1.12 5.80 -5.71
CA ARG A 735 0.59 5.48 -4.39
C ARG A 735 1.23 6.28 -3.27
N ALA A 736 2.50 6.63 -3.37
CA ALA A 736 3.23 7.10 -2.19
C ALA A 736 3.89 8.45 -2.31
N LEU A 737 4.44 8.79 -3.47
CA LEU A 737 4.96 10.13 -3.74
C LEU A 737 3.95 11.25 -3.38
N PRO A 738 2.64 11.17 -3.71
CA PRO A 738 1.67 12.19 -3.29
C PRO A 738 1.60 12.35 -1.77
N PHE A 739 1.63 11.25 -1.01
CA PHE A 739 1.56 11.30 0.45
C PHE A 739 2.84 11.85 1.06
N LEU A 740 4.00 11.44 0.54
CA LEU A 740 5.28 11.95 0.98
C LEU A 740 5.37 13.46 0.77
N LEU A 741 5.08 13.94 -0.44
CA LEU A 741 5.20 15.36 -0.76
C LEU A 741 4.21 16.20 0.05
N ASN A 742 2.96 15.76 0.16
CA ASN A 742 1.96 16.44 0.98
C ASN A 742 2.33 16.41 2.47
N TYR A 743 2.91 15.31 2.97
CA TYR A 743 3.40 15.24 4.34
C TYR A 743 4.58 16.18 4.59
N LEU A 744 5.54 16.26 3.67
CA LEU A 744 6.68 17.17 3.76
C LEU A 744 6.25 18.65 3.69
N LEU A 745 5.22 18.96 2.90
CA LEU A 745 4.59 20.27 2.89
C LEU A 745 3.87 20.54 4.22
N PHE A 746 3.09 19.58 4.71
CA PHE A 746 2.46 19.65 6.02
C PHE A 746 3.48 19.91 7.14
N ASP A 747 4.58 19.14 7.24
CA ASP A 747 5.62 19.33 8.28
C ASP A 747 6.30 20.70 8.18
N ARG A 748 6.47 21.24 6.97
CA ARG A 748 6.99 22.60 6.76
C ARG A 748 6.06 23.69 7.30
N HIS A 749 4.74 23.51 7.18
CA HIS A 749 3.75 24.53 7.53
C HIS A 749 3.07 24.33 8.89
N ALA A 750 3.16 23.14 9.50
CA ALA A 750 2.61 22.81 10.81
C ALA A 750 3.71 22.50 11.86
N PRO A 751 4.67 23.40 12.13
CA PRO A 751 5.79 23.10 13.02
C PRO A 751 5.37 22.80 14.47
N GLU A 752 4.20 23.28 14.91
CA GLU A 752 3.64 23.00 16.24
C GLU A 752 3.38 21.50 16.50
N SER A 753 3.23 20.71 15.43
CA SER A 753 3.08 19.25 15.52
C SER A 753 4.34 18.51 16.00
N ARG A 754 5.52 19.14 15.95
CA ARG A 754 6.77 18.57 16.48
C ARG A 754 6.74 18.40 17.99
N ASN A 755 5.92 19.18 18.69
CA ASN A 755 5.82 19.15 20.16
C ASN A 755 4.89 18.06 20.71
N LEU A 756 4.03 17.45 19.87
CA LEU A 756 3.14 16.36 20.30
C LEU A 756 3.87 15.03 20.56
N THR A 757 5.16 14.93 20.20
CA THR A 757 6.03 13.77 20.42
C THR A 757 7.36 14.08 21.11
N ALA A 758 7.61 15.33 21.53
CA ALA A 758 8.86 15.71 22.20
C ALA A 758 9.07 15.08 23.60
N HIS A 759 8.11 14.31 24.11
CA HIS A 759 8.31 13.36 25.20
C HIS A 759 8.58 11.96 24.63
N LYS A 760 9.78 11.74 24.07
CA LYS A 760 10.52 10.46 23.97
C LYS A 760 11.56 10.52 22.85
N THR A 761 12.58 11.33 23.04
CA THR A 761 13.93 11.01 22.54
C THR A 761 14.90 11.47 23.61
N LYS A 762 15.37 10.51 24.43
CA LYS A 762 16.56 10.74 25.22
C LYS A 762 17.67 11.10 24.23
N LYS A 763 18.22 12.31 24.37
CA LYS A 763 19.47 12.73 23.77
C LYS A 763 20.51 11.62 23.98
N HIS A 764 20.92 10.97 22.90
CA HIS A 764 22.28 10.46 22.85
C HIS A 764 23.15 11.65 22.45
N ASP A 765 23.70 12.32 23.46
CA ASP A 765 24.80 13.25 23.28
C ASP A 765 25.97 12.47 22.66
N ILE A 766 26.27 12.76 21.39
CA ILE A 766 27.53 12.37 20.77
C ILE A 766 28.56 13.38 21.29
N PRO A 767 29.67 12.95 21.92
CA PRO A 767 30.67 13.88 22.41
C PRO A 767 31.33 14.58 21.22
N HIS A 768 31.26 15.92 21.21
CA HIS A 768 32.15 16.71 20.39
C HIS A 768 33.60 16.48 20.88
N SER A 769 34.45 15.90 20.03
CA SER A 769 35.90 16.02 20.17
C SER A 769 36.47 16.78 18.97
N LYS A 770 37.32 17.74 19.33
CA LYS A 770 38.05 18.76 18.56
C LYS A 770 38.57 18.34 17.19
#